data_AF-A0A8C4WQQ7-F1
#
_entry.id   AF-A0A8C4WQQ7-F1
#
_cell.length_a   1.000
_cell.length_b   1.000
_cell.length_c   1.000
_cell.angle_alpha   90.00
_cell.angle_beta   90.00
_cell.angle_gamma   90.00
#
_symmetry.space_group_name_H-M   'P 1'
#
loop_
_entity.id
_entity.type
_entity.pdbx_description
1 polymer ?
#
loop_
_entity_poly.entity_id
_entity_poly.type
_entity_poly.pdbx_seq_one_letter_code
_entity_poly.pdbx_strand_id
1 'polypeptide(L)'
;LSNSFELWKYVSWVCWGTENKLSVSATREIHYHALRKTYSNCHVVLGNLEITNIGPDKDLSFLKSIREVSGYVLIGINEIDYVPLDNLRIIRGSKLHEEKYALSVLLNYRKHGPNGVKELRLTSLTEIQNGGVYIRENKHLCFQETIDWRDIVKDGNNVTVTTESACPPCNDSCHNHCWGSETRHCQKFTKLRCVTQCDGRCNGPDLKDCCSSQCASGCDGPHDTDCLACKNFNNSGACVDHCPPPMIYNRITFQLEENPDAKYSYGSICIKECPHNFVVDYNSCVRACPAGKHEVEKQGKKSCETCTDVCPKACDGLGTGNLSNAQTVDASNIHMFANCTKINGNIAFLLTGINGDEYMKIPPLDPEKLKVFRSMKEITGHLMIQAWPENLTDLSVFGNLTTVRGRALQRTFSVLVASITHITSLSLSSLQEISAGNFYIKGNSRLCYYQTINWNMVFKNPKKQSSFNFANKPSSNCTAEGMVCDPMCSSNGCWGPGPKQCVTCRHLQRGRSCVESCFITEGPYREYINGSTCVPCDVECLPLNGSKTCFGKGPERCTMCVHFKDGPRCVASCPVGLESENNEVISKFHDKNNVCQRCHKNCLHRCDGPDADDCIPRNSLCISLHSLPSPQFTSSPPLHCCVLQLVEPLTPSGTAPNQAQLRILKETELRWGKMLGSGAFGTVHKGIWTPEGDNVKIPVAIKILREATSPKANKDILDEAYIMASMSHPHLVHLLGICLTPHVQLVTQLMPLGCLLEYTREHRERIGSQLLLNWAVQIAKGMLYLEEQRLVHRDLAARNVLVKTPQHVKITDFGLARLLDVNEMEYHADGGKMPIKWLALESIQHRIFTHQSDVWSYGVTIWELMTFGCKPYEGIPARDIPTLLEKGERLSQPPTCTIDVYMVMVKCWMIDAESRPKFKDLAIEFSRMARDPQRYLVIQVTSFTDLLEFLRISKGTLRT
;
A
#
# COMPACT_ATOMS: atom_id res chain seq x y z
N LEU A 1 40.30 11.26 -2.52
CA LEU A 1 41.24 10.64 -1.55
C LEU A 1 40.86 10.98 -0.11
N SER A 2 40.78 12.24 0.31
CA SER A 2 40.31 12.63 1.66
C SER A 2 38.90 12.10 1.97
N ASN A 3 37.89 12.45 1.16
CA ASN A 3 36.50 12.02 1.38
C ASN A 3 36.34 10.49 1.33
N SER A 4 37.21 9.82 0.57
CA SER A 4 37.29 8.36 0.47
C SER A 4 37.67 7.72 1.82
N PHE A 5 38.51 8.41 2.61
CA PHE A 5 38.97 7.98 3.93
C PHE A 5 37.91 8.14 5.03
N GLU A 6 37.03 9.15 4.94
CA GLU A 6 35.92 9.30 5.89
C GLU A 6 34.84 8.24 5.69
N LEU A 7 34.47 7.96 4.44
CA LEU A 7 33.55 6.85 4.11
C LEU A 7 34.08 5.51 4.60
N TRP A 8 35.39 5.23 4.42
CA TRP A 8 36.02 4.03 4.98
C TRP A 8 36.02 4.03 6.53
N LYS A 9 36.29 5.18 7.16
CA LYS A 9 36.24 5.31 8.63
C LYS A 9 34.84 5.08 9.21
N TYR A 10 33.75 5.46 8.54
CA TYR A 10 32.40 5.18 9.06
C TYR A 10 31.93 3.75 8.76
N VAL A 11 32.26 3.19 7.59
CA VAL A 11 31.82 1.84 7.21
C VAL A 11 32.46 0.75 8.07
N SER A 12 33.67 0.94 8.63
CA SER A 12 34.34 -0.09 9.43
C SER A 12 33.82 -0.25 10.88
N TRP A 13 32.75 0.46 11.26
CA TRP A 13 32.20 0.50 12.64
C TRP A 13 30.76 -0.05 12.71
N VAL A 14 30.22 -0.55 11.60
CA VAL A 14 28.82 -0.96 11.46
C VAL A 14 28.74 -2.44 11.08
N CYS A 15 27.86 -3.22 11.72
CA CYS A 15 27.65 -4.63 11.42
C CYS A 15 26.16 -4.98 11.26
N TRP A 16 25.89 -6.09 10.58
CA TRP A 16 24.52 -6.48 10.21
C TRP A 16 23.71 -7.14 11.33
N GLY A 17 24.35 -7.65 12.37
CA GLY A 17 23.68 -8.51 13.34
C GLY A 17 23.27 -9.86 12.77
N THR A 18 22.39 -10.56 13.46
CA THR A 18 21.88 -11.89 13.09
C THR A 18 20.36 -12.00 13.27
N GLU A 19 19.75 -13.07 12.76
CA GLU A 19 18.32 -13.36 12.87
C GLU A 19 18.08 -14.87 13.00
N ASN A 20 18.90 -15.51 13.83
CA ASN A 20 18.90 -16.95 14.10
C ASN A 20 18.00 -17.33 15.30
N LYS A 21 17.53 -16.35 16.09
CA LYS A 21 16.87 -16.56 17.39
C LYS A 21 17.70 -17.50 18.29
N LEU A 22 17.16 -18.68 18.62
CA LEU A 22 17.80 -19.70 19.44
C LEU A 22 18.41 -20.85 18.61
N SER A 23 18.49 -20.73 17.28
CA SER A 23 19.12 -21.73 16.42
C SER A 23 20.65 -21.74 16.59
N VAL A 24 21.19 -22.92 16.85
CA VAL A 24 22.61 -23.13 17.17
C VAL A 24 23.37 -23.79 16.02
N SER A 25 24.65 -23.42 15.87
CA SER A 25 25.55 -24.04 14.89
C SER A 25 26.02 -25.42 15.34
N ALA A 26 26.54 -26.24 14.41
CA ALA A 26 26.91 -27.64 14.64
C ALA A 26 27.87 -27.89 15.82
N THR A 27 28.70 -26.90 16.20
CA THR A 27 29.44 -26.92 17.48
C THR A 27 29.43 -25.52 18.13
N ARG A 28 29.57 -25.49 19.46
CA ARG A 28 29.71 -24.24 20.24
C ARG A 28 30.90 -23.40 19.80
N GLU A 29 32.01 -24.02 19.38
CA GLU A 29 33.21 -23.30 18.94
C GLU A 29 32.99 -22.56 17.63
N ILE A 30 32.35 -23.22 16.64
CA ILE A 30 31.96 -22.60 15.37
C ILE A 30 30.98 -21.44 15.62
N HIS A 31 30.03 -21.62 16.54
CA HIS A 31 29.06 -20.60 16.90
C HIS A 31 29.73 -19.36 17.55
N TYR A 32 30.62 -19.56 18.51
CA TYR A 32 31.42 -18.50 19.14
C TYR A 32 32.31 -17.76 18.12
N HIS A 33 32.99 -18.48 17.23
CA HIS A 33 33.78 -17.86 16.16
C HIS A 33 32.93 -17.05 15.18
N ALA A 34 31.73 -17.52 14.81
CA ALA A 34 30.81 -16.76 13.97
C ALA A 34 30.32 -15.48 14.66
N LEU A 35 29.94 -15.56 15.94
CA LEU A 35 29.54 -14.42 16.75
C LEU A 35 30.69 -13.40 16.86
N ARG A 36 31.90 -13.84 17.26
CA ARG A 36 33.07 -12.98 17.36
C ARG A 36 33.42 -12.32 16.02
N LYS A 37 33.36 -13.05 14.90
CA LYS A 37 33.58 -12.51 13.55
C LYS A 37 32.54 -11.45 13.16
N THR A 38 31.31 -11.57 13.64
CA THR A 38 30.19 -10.67 13.29
C THR A 38 30.25 -9.35 14.06
N TYR A 39 30.63 -9.38 15.34
CA TYR A 39 30.54 -8.22 16.24
C TYR A 39 31.89 -7.60 16.65
N SER A 40 33.04 -8.14 16.24
CA SER A 40 34.34 -7.51 16.52
C SER A 40 34.44 -6.12 15.90
N ASN A 41 34.79 -5.12 16.73
CA ASN A 41 34.86 -3.69 16.39
C ASN A 41 33.52 -3.04 15.95
N CYS A 42 32.39 -3.75 16.07
CA CYS A 42 31.09 -3.22 15.71
C CYS A 42 30.57 -2.26 16.78
N HIS A 43 30.23 -1.04 16.37
CA HIS A 43 29.65 -0.01 17.24
C HIS A 43 28.15 0.19 17.01
N VAL A 44 27.67 -0.02 15.78
CA VAL A 44 26.24 0.06 15.41
C VAL A 44 25.80 -1.25 14.75
N VAL A 45 24.83 -1.93 15.35
CA VAL A 45 24.21 -3.14 14.80
C VAL A 45 22.95 -2.73 14.01
N LEU A 46 22.93 -2.96 12.70
CA LEU A 46 21.80 -2.62 11.82
C LEU A 46 20.65 -3.65 11.85
N GLY A 47 20.91 -4.83 12.40
CA GLY A 47 19.91 -5.86 12.69
C GLY A 47 19.81 -6.12 14.18
N ASN A 48 19.67 -7.40 14.56
CA ASN A 48 19.56 -7.82 15.96
C ASN A 48 20.92 -8.26 16.51
N LEU A 49 21.13 -8.10 17.83
CA LEU A 49 22.28 -8.63 18.55
C LEU A 49 21.88 -9.90 19.28
N GLU A 50 22.32 -11.05 18.78
CA GLU A 50 22.00 -12.36 19.37
C GLU A 50 23.26 -12.99 19.99
N ILE A 51 23.20 -13.24 21.31
CA ILE A 51 24.26 -13.83 22.12
C ILE A 51 23.71 -15.13 22.69
N THR A 52 24.00 -16.25 22.02
CA THR A 52 23.42 -17.55 22.35
C THR A 52 24.43 -18.68 22.45
N ASN A 53 24.14 -19.69 23.27
CA ASN A 53 24.89 -20.95 23.37
C ASN A 53 26.40 -20.80 23.65
N ILE A 54 26.81 -19.71 24.31
CA ILE A 54 28.22 -19.45 24.64
C ILE A 54 28.63 -20.23 25.89
N GLY A 55 29.72 -21.00 25.78
CA GLY A 55 30.31 -21.78 26.89
C GLY A 55 31.07 -20.90 27.89
N PRO A 56 31.35 -21.42 29.11
CA PRO A 56 31.83 -20.62 30.23
C PRO A 56 33.17 -19.90 29.98
N ASP A 57 34.15 -20.58 29.37
CA ASP A 57 35.53 -20.09 29.22
C ASP A 57 35.73 -19.16 28.01
N LYS A 58 34.69 -18.42 27.57
CA LYS A 58 34.71 -17.62 26.35
C LYS A 58 34.73 -16.12 26.64
N ASP A 59 35.79 -15.47 26.16
CA ASP A 59 35.91 -14.01 26.20
C ASP A 59 34.91 -13.33 25.24
N LEU A 60 34.12 -12.40 25.77
CA LEU A 60 33.21 -11.54 25.00
C LEU A 60 33.64 -10.06 24.99
N SER A 61 34.88 -9.74 25.37
CA SER A 61 35.42 -8.37 25.48
C SER A 61 35.17 -7.48 24.25
N PHE A 62 35.13 -8.07 23.05
CA PHE A 62 34.87 -7.37 21.79
C PHE A 62 33.47 -6.72 21.73
N LEU A 63 32.47 -7.24 22.45
CA LEU A 63 31.12 -6.67 22.53
C LEU A 63 31.10 -5.26 23.16
N LYS A 64 32.13 -4.90 23.94
CA LYS A 64 32.26 -3.55 24.52
C LYS A 64 32.39 -2.43 23.49
N SER A 65 32.61 -2.75 22.21
CA SER A 65 32.58 -1.75 21.14
C SER A 65 31.15 -1.31 20.78
N ILE A 66 30.13 -2.15 21.03
CA ILE A 66 28.74 -1.88 20.66
C ILE A 66 28.17 -0.70 21.47
N ARG A 67 27.53 0.25 20.77
CA ARG A 67 26.86 1.43 21.33
C ARG A 67 25.39 1.51 20.96
N GLU A 68 24.98 0.93 19.84
CA GLU A 68 23.61 0.99 19.31
C GLU A 68 23.21 -0.34 18.66
N VAL A 69 21.96 -0.76 18.90
CA VAL A 69 21.32 -1.90 18.21
C VAL A 69 19.99 -1.45 17.60
N SER A 70 19.79 -1.71 16.31
CA SER A 70 18.61 -1.26 15.58
C SER A 70 17.40 -2.18 15.79
N GLY A 71 17.62 -3.50 15.74
CA GLY A 71 16.60 -4.52 16.03
C GLY A 71 16.46 -4.79 17.53
N TYR A 72 16.38 -6.07 17.90
CA TYR A 72 16.35 -6.53 19.29
C TYR A 72 17.73 -7.00 19.79
N VAL A 73 17.86 -7.15 21.11
CA VAL A 73 18.95 -7.83 21.81
C VAL A 73 18.41 -9.12 22.43
N LEU A 74 19.00 -10.26 22.08
CA LEU A 74 18.66 -11.59 22.61
C LEU A 74 19.89 -12.19 23.30
N ILE A 75 19.74 -12.59 24.56
CA ILE A 75 20.79 -13.22 25.38
C ILE A 75 20.21 -14.52 25.94
N GLY A 76 20.60 -15.69 25.41
CA GLY A 76 20.01 -16.95 25.89
C GLY A 76 20.82 -18.22 25.75
N ILE A 77 20.57 -19.17 26.65
CA ILE A 77 21.23 -20.48 26.67
C ILE A 77 22.77 -20.37 26.87
N ASN A 78 23.24 -19.33 27.58
CA ASN A 78 24.67 -19.11 27.85
C ASN A 78 25.12 -19.65 29.22
N GLU A 79 26.39 -20.07 29.32
CA GLU A 79 27.05 -20.60 30.53
C GLU A 79 28.15 -19.66 31.09
N ILE A 80 28.35 -18.48 30.49
CA ILE A 80 29.31 -17.44 30.91
C ILE A 80 28.87 -16.71 32.19
N ASP A 81 29.82 -16.11 32.92
CA ASP A 81 29.54 -15.35 34.14
C ASP A 81 28.87 -13.99 33.92
N TYR A 82 29.21 -13.25 32.86
CA TYR A 82 28.69 -11.90 32.62
C TYR A 82 28.64 -11.52 31.14
N VAL A 83 27.77 -10.57 30.79
CA VAL A 83 27.66 -10.01 29.43
C VAL A 83 28.22 -8.58 29.40
N PRO A 84 29.36 -8.33 28.71
CA PRO A 84 30.01 -7.02 28.66
C PRO A 84 29.47 -6.11 27.55
N LEU A 85 28.33 -5.47 27.80
CA LEU A 85 27.71 -4.48 26.92
C LEU A 85 27.75 -3.08 27.54
N ASP A 86 28.83 -2.76 28.25
CA ASP A 86 28.99 -1.59 29.13
C ASP A 86 28.73 -0.25 28.39
N ASN A 87 28.97 -0.22 27.08
CA ASN A 87 28.84 0.96 26.21
C ASN A 87 27.53 1.01 25.39
N LEU A 88 26.67 0.00 25.45
CA LEU A 88 25.39 0.00 24.73
C LEU A 88 24.49 1.10 25.31
N ARG A 89 24.12 2.10 24.49
CA ARG A 89 23.36 3.30 24.89
C ARG A 89 21.87 3.17 24.60
N ILE A 90 21.55 2.52 23.48
CA ILE A 90 20.23 2.53 22.86
C ILE A 90 19.91 1.21 22.14
N ILE A 91 18.67 0.74 22.30
CA ILE A 91 18.07 -0.30 21.45
C ILE A 91 16.85 0.33 20.75
N ARG A 92 16.80 0.30 19.41
CA ARG A 92 15.75 1.00 18.65
C ARG A 92 14.48 0.18 18.47
N GLY A 93 14.56 -1.16 18.52
CA GLY A 93 13.39 -2.03 18.41
C GLY A 93 12.70 -2.00 17.05
N SER A 94 13.45 -1.81 15.94
CA SER A 94 12.92 -1.90 14.57
C SER A 94 12.54 -3.33 14.15
N LYS A 95 12.94 -4.32 14.95
CA LYS A 95 12.47 -5.70 15.01
C LYS A 95 12.37 -6.09 16.48
N LEU A 96 11.41 -6.95 16.83
CA LEU A 96 11.16 -7.38 18.21
C LEU A 96 11.24 -8.90 18.34
N HIS A 97 11.91 -9.39 19.39
CA HIS A 97 11.98 -10.80 19.73
C HIS A 97 10.64 -11.28 20.30
N GLU A 98 10.19 -12.45 19.84
CA GLU A 98 8.80 -12.94 19.99
C GLU A 98 7.75 -11.85 19.78
N GLU A 99 8.03 -11.01 18.77
CA GLU A 99 7.21 -9.88 18.34
C GLU A 99 6.94 -8.79 19.39
N LYS A 100 7.45 -8.91 20.63
CA LYS A 100 7.09 -8.01 21.74
C LYS A 100 8.27 -7.31 22.40
N TYR A 101 9.46 -7.91 22.37
CA TYR A 101 10.56 -7.51 23.24
C TYR A 101 11.77 -6.99 22.46
N ALA A 102 12.27 -5.81 22.85
CA ALA A 102 13.53 -5.26 22.35
C ALA A 102 14.73 -5.82 23.11
N LEU A 103 14.54 -6.24 24.36
CA LEU A 103 15.53 -6.98 25.15
C LEU A 103 14.92 -8.29 25.65
N SER A 104 15.53 -9.42 25.33
CA SER A 104 15.14 -10.76 25.81
C SER A 104 16.33 -11.48 26.44
N VAL A 105 16.20 -11.89 27.70
CA VAL A 105 17.23 -12.62 28.46
C VAL A 105 16.61 -13.86 29.08
N LEU A 106 16.98 -15.05 28.59
CA LEU A 106 16.31 -16.30 28.97
C LEU A 106 17.23 -17.53 28.98
N LEU A 107 16.98 -18.47 29.90
CA LEU A 107 17.67 -19.77 29.98
C LEU A 107 19.21 -19.69 30.12
N ASN A 108 19.76 -18.61 30.69
CA ASN A 108 21.21 -18.42 30.81
C ASN A 108 21.84 -19.18 31.99
N TYR A 109 21.63 -20.50 32.04
CA TYR A 109 22.20 -21.38 33.06
C TYR A 109 22.33 -22.82 32.55
N ARG A 110 23.30 -23.56 33.09
CA ARG A 110 23.43 -25.01 32.87
C ARG A 110 22.45 -25.76 33.78
N LYS A 111 21.63 -26.67 33.22
CA LYS A 111 20.66 -27.48 33.99
C LYS A 111 21.28 -28.19 35.20
N HIS A 112 22.51 -28.67 35.06
CA HIS A 112 23.31 -29.27 36.13
C HIS A 112 24.72 -28.66 36.13
N GLY A 113 24.96 -27.72 37.04
CA GLY A 113 26.24 -27.04 37.25
C GLY A 113 26.06 -25.66 37.94
N PRO A 114 27.16 -24.96 38.27
CA PRO A 114 27.14 -23.59 38.81
C PRO A 114 27.27 -22.52 37.72
N ASN A 115 27.32 -22.91 36.45
CA ASN A 115 27.62 -22.04 35.32
C ASN A 115 26.34 -21.39 34.76
N GLY A 116 26.39 -20.08 34.54
CA GLY A 116 25.27 -19.26 34.07
C GLY A 116 25.51 -17.77 34.34
N VAL A 117 24.77 -16.91 33.65
CA VAL A 117 24.97 -15.46 33.70
C VAL A 117 24.56 -14.89 35.06
N LYS A 118 25.48 -14.16 35.68
CA LYS A 118 25.36 -13.51 36.99
C LYS A 118 25.12 -12.00 36.87
N GLU A 119 25.79 -11.34 35.93
CA GLU A 119 25.67 -9.90 35.68
C GLU A 119 25.40 -9.57 34.20
N LEU A 120 24.43 -8.68 33.96
CA LEU A 120 24.22 -8.00 32.67
C LEU A 120 24.78 -6.58 32.77
N ARG A 121 25.96 -6.32 32.22
CA ARG A 121 26.62 -5.01 32.34
C ARG A 121 26.13 -4.06 31.26
N LEU A 122 24.90 -3.57 31.41
CA LEU A 122 24.21 -2.64 30.49
C LEU A 122 24.30 -1.19 31.00
N THR A 123 25.47 -0.79 31.53
CA THR A 123 25.65 0.40 32.38
C THR A 123 25.50 1.76 31.68
N SER A 124 25.43 1.77 30.35
CA SER A 124 25.09 2.95 29.56
C SER A 124 23.69 2.89 28.93
N LEU A 125 22.95 1.78 29.08
CA LEU A 125 21.66 1.58 28.44
C LEU A 125 20.63 2.47 29.13
N THR A 126 20.15 3.45 28.37
CA THR A 126 19.31 4.56 28.84
C THR A 126 18.09 4.77 27.95
N GLU A 127 18.04 4.15 26.77
CA GLU A 127 16.92 4.27 25.83
C GLU A 127 16.56 2.92 25.20
N ILE A 128 15.27 2.57 25.25
CA ILE A 128 14.63 1.53 24.43
C ILE A 128 13.44 2.19 23.73
N GLN A 129 13.64 2.58 22.46
CA GLN A 129 12.71 3.46 21.72
C GLN A 129 11.38 2.80 21.40
N ASN A 130 11.38 1.47 21.21
CA ASN A 130 10.22 0.64 20.90
C ASN A 130 10.44 -0.77 21.48
N GLY A 131 9.36 -1.43 21.89
CA GLY A 131 9.38 -2.81 22.41
C GLY A 131 9.67 -2.94 23.90
N GLY A 132 9.27 -4.08 24.47
CA GLY A 132 9.37 -4.41 25.88
C GLY A 132 10.68 -5.07 26.31
N VAL A 133 10.73 -5.50 27.57
CA VAL A 133 11.87 -6.18 28.21
C VAL A 133 11.39 -7.49 28.85
N TYR A 134 12.04 -8.60 28.54
CA TYR A 134 11.72 -9.93 29.06
C TYR A 134 12.96 -10.60 29.66
N ILE A 135 13.00 -10.77 30.98
CA ILE A 135 14.11 -11.39 31.72
C ILE A 135 13.52 -12.46 32.64
N ARG A 136 13.56 -13.74 32.21
CA ARG A 136 13.02 -14.88 32.97
C ARG A 136 13.91 -16.11 32.86
N GLU A 137 13.78 -17.06 33.78
CA GLU A 137 14.47 -18.36 33.74
C GLU A 137 16.01 -18.20 33.71
N ASN A 138 16.55 -17.31 34.54
CA ASN A 138 18.00 -17.05 34.66
C ASN A 138 18.45 -17.31 36.11
N LYS A 139 18.65 -18.60 36.45
CA LYS A 139 18.87 -19.11 37.82
C LYS A 139 19.97 -18.42 38.66
N HIS A 140 20.93 -17.76 38.02
CA HIS A 140 22.10 -17.16 38.66
C HIS A 140 22.19 -15.64 38.51
N LEU A 141 21.23 -15.01 37.82
CA LEU A 141 21.26 -13.60 37.43
C LEU A 141 20.78 -12.69 38.58
N CYS A 142 21.50 -11.60 38.80
CA CYS A 142 21.24 -10.62 39.86
C CYS A 142 21.05 -9.19 39.34
N PHE A 143 20.59 -8.31 40.24
CA PHE A 143 20.49 -6.85 40.11
C PHE A 143 19.41 -6.32 39.16
N GLN A 144 18.80 -7.15 38.31
CA GLN A 144 17.88 -6.70 37.26
C GLN A 144 16.52 -6.22 37.82
N GLU A 145 16.16 -6.74 38.98
CA GLU A 145 15.06 -6.26 39.84
C GLU A 145 15.30 -4.88 40.45
N THR A 146 16.54 -4.39 40.46
CA THR A 146 16.90 -3.06 41.03
C THR A 146 16.83 -1.94 40.00
N ILE A 147 16.78 -2.26 38.69
CA ILE A 147 16.74 -1.28 37.61
C ILE A 147 15.36 -0.62 37.52
N ASP A 148 15.32 0.71 37.57
CA ASP A 148 14.12 1.47 37.25
C ASP A 148 13.96 1.58 35.73
N TRP A 149 13.28 0.59 35.16
CA TRP A 149 13.02 0.50 33.73
C TRP A 149 12.18 1.67 33.17
N ARG A 150 11.59 2.54 34.00
CA ARG A 150 10.80 3.71 33.54
C ARG A 150 11.69 4.82 32.99
N ASP A 151 12.97 4.89 33.38
CA ASP A 151 13.95 5.80 32.77
C ASP A 151 14.39 5.32 31.38
N ILE A 152 14.44 3.99 31.20
CA ILE A 152 15.03 3.33 30.02
C ILE A 152 13.98 3.09 28.93
N VAL A 153 12.88 2.44 29.28
CA VAL A 153 11.83 2.03 28.34
C VAL A 153 10.87 3.18 28.11
N LYS A 154 10.49 3.41 26.86
CA LYS A 154 9.48 4.40 26.50
C LYS A 154 8.11 4.06 27.10
N ASP A 155 7.63 2.84 26.84
CA ASP A 155 6.33 2.31 27.29
C ASP A 155 6.51 1.24 28.39
N GLY A 156 6.64 1.68 29.64
CA GLY A 156 7.05 0.83 30.79
C GLY A 156 6.12 -0.34 31.17
N ASN A 157 4.96 -0.51 30.51
CA ASN A 157 4.00 -1.59 30.80
C ASN A 157 4.46 -2.97 30.28
N ASN A 158 5.37 -3.02 29.30
CA ASN A 158 5.83 -4.27 28.67
C ASN A 158 7.16 -4.77 29.27
N VAL A 159 7.34 -4.64 30.59
CA VAL A 159 8.53 -5.11 31.32
C VAL A 159 8.16 -6.32 32.17
N THR A 160 8.91 -7.42 32.03
CA THR A 160 8.74 -8.64 32.83
C THR A 160 10.12 -9.13 33.26
N VAL A 161 10.42 -9.02 34.56
CA VAL A 161 11.68 -9.44 35.16
C VAL A 161 11.38 -10.39 36.32
N THR A 162 12.01 -11.57 36.33
CA THR A 162 11.95 -12.52 37.45
C THR A 162 13.34 -13.10 37.73
N THR A 163 13.88 -12.81 38.90
CA THR A 163 15.13 -13.37 39.43
C THR A 163 14.84 -14.39 40.55
N GLU A 164 15.64 -15.45 40.62
CA GLU A 164 15.41 -16.65 41.46
C GLU A 164 16.55 -16.86 42.49
N SER A 165 17.40 -15.85 42.65
CA SER A 165 18.72 -15.97 43.28
C SER A 165 18.83 -15.12 44.55
N ALA A 166 19.53 -15.63 45.56
CA ALA A 166 19.94 -14.81 46.70
C ALA A 166 21.12 -13.91 46.29
N CYS A 167 20.83 -12.67 45.92
CA CYS A 167 21.79 -11.72 45.34
C CYS A 167 22.45 -10.82 46.40
N PRO A 168 23.72 -10.38 46.16
CA PRO A 168 24.33 -9.32 46.95
C PRO A 168 23.64 -7.97 46.65
N PRO A 169 23.69 -7.00 47.59
CA PRO A 169 23.12 -5.67 47.37
C PRO A 169 23.92 -4.86 46.33
N CYS A 170 23.29 -3.80 45.80
CA CYS A 170 24.02 -2.73 45.12
C CYS A 170 24.99 -2.03 46.08
N ASN A 171 25.99 -1.33 45.53
CA ASN A 171 26.78 -0.37 46.32
C ASN A 171 25.88 0.77 46.82
N ASP A 172 26.11 1.27 48.04
CA ASP A 172 25.31 2.35 48.67
C ASP A 172 25.21 3.60 47.78
N SER A 173 26.28 3.92 47.05
CA SER A 173 26.36 5.04 46.10
C SER A 173 25.35 4.96 44.95
N CYS A 174 24.81 3.77 44.68
CA CYS A 174 23.82 3.53 43.63
C CYS A 174 22.38 3.76 44.09
N HIS A 175 22.13 4.02 45.38
CA HIS A 175 20.78 4.17 45.96
C HIS A 175 19.81 3.03 45.56
N ASN A 176 20.27 1.78 45.63
CA ASN A 176 19.52 0.58 45.22
C ASN A 176 19.09 0.52 43.74
N HIS A 177 19.83 1.15 42.82
CA HIS A 177 19.63 1.00 41.37
C HIS A 177 20.95 0.67 40.66
N CYS A 178 21.19 -0.59 40.32
CA CYS A 178 22.46 -1.02 39.70
C CYS A 178 22.34 -2.21 38.74
N TRP A 179 23.30 -2.32 37.82
CA TRP A 179 23.49 -3.46 36.91
C TRP A 179 24.47 -4.52 37.47
N GLY A 180 25.08 -4.25 38.62
CA GLY A 180 26.16 -5.02 39.21
C GLY A 180 26.67 -4.41 40.51
N SER A 181 27.54 -5.13 41.22
CA SER A 181 27.97 -4.78 42.59
C SER A 181 28.90 -3.55 42.72
N GLU A 182 29.52 -3.10 41.62
CA GLU A 182 30.51 -2.01 41.63
C GLU A 182 29.87 -0.63 41.44
N THR A 183 30.49 0.44 41.96
CA THR A 183 30.02 1.84 41.77
C THR A 183 29.91 2.25 40.29
N ARG A 184 30.80 1.75 39.43
CA ARG A 184 30.70 1.94 37.96
C ARG A 184 29.52 1.22 37.29
N HIS A 185 28.79 0.38 38.04
CA HIS A 185 27.61 -0.34 37.56
C HIS A 185 26.28 0.27 38.06
N CYS A 186 26.28 1.40 38.79
CA CYS A 186 25.03 2.11 39.12
C CYS A 186 24.22 2.49 37.87
N GLN A 187 22.89 2.54 37.98
CA GLN A 187 22.02 3.01 36.91
C GLN A 187 22.22 4.53 36.70
N LYS A 188 22.40 4.93 35.44
CA LYS A 188 22.33 6.33 35.00
C LYS A 188 20.87 6.69 34.75
N PHE A 189 20.44 7.84 35.24
CA PHE A 189 19.10 8.37 35.03
C PHE A 189 19.17 9.59 34.11
N THR A 190 18.45 9.56 32.99
CA THR A 190 18.47 10.64 31.98
C THR A 190 17.07 11.11 31.59
N LYS A 191 16.02 10.62 32.28
CA LYS A 191 14.59 10.95 32.04
C LYS A 191 13.83 11.23 33.34
N LEU A 192 13.96 10.39 34.37
CA LEU A 192 13.20 10.51 35.63
C LEU A 192 13.73 11.59 36.59
N ARG A 193 14.96 12.08 36.38
CA ARG A 193 15.58 13.14 37.20
C ARG A 193 15.54 14.53 36.55
N CYS A 194 14.92 14.64 35.37
CA CYS A 194 14.86 15.88 34.61
C CYS A 194 13.80 16.85 35.13
N VAL A 195 13.99 18.15 34.89
CA VAL A 195 12.93 19.13 35.13
C VAL A 195 11.79 18.94 34.13
N THR A 196 10.57 19.25 34.55
CA THR A 196 9.33 19.16 33.75
C THR A 196 9.32 20.00 32.46
N GLN A 197 10.31 20.86 32.27
CA GLN A 197 10.49 21.75 31.12
C GLN A 197 11.45 21.19 30.05
N CYS A 198 12.12 20.06 30.27
CA CYS A 198 12.92 19.43 29.21
C CYS A 198 12.02 18.69 28.21
N ASP A 199 12.20 18.90 26.90
CA ASP A 199 11.46 18.20 25.82
C ASP A 199 11.77 16.69 25.70
N GLY A 200 12.54 16.11 26.62
CA GLY A 200 12.96 14.71 26.55
C GLY A 200 13.95 14.31 27.64
N ARG A 201 15.25 14.35 27.32
CA ARG A 201 16.35 13.86 28.17
C ARG A 201 17.08 15.00 28.88
N CYS A 202 17.88 14.65 29.90
CA CYS A 202 18.78 15.55 30.60
C CYS A 202 20.07 14.83 31.05
N ASN A 203 21.08 15.62 31.43
CA ASN A 203 22.30 15.16 32.13
C ASN A 203 22.29 15.48 33.64
N GLY A 204 21.22 16.10 34.15
CA GLY A 204 21.12 16.60 35.51
C GLY A 204 19.76 17.22 35.83
N PRO A 205 19.55 17.69 37.08
CA PRO A 205 18.26 18.15 37.58
C PRO A 205 17.99 19.64 37.39
N ASP A 206 18.88 20.41 36.73
CA ASP A 206 18.64 21.83 36.43
C ASP A 206 18.14 22.05 34.99
N LEU A 207 17.45 23.17 34.74
CA LEU A 207 17.04 23.63 33.40
C LEU A 207 18.19 23.71 32.38
N LYS A 208 19.41 23.97 32.85
CA LYS A 208 20.63 24.05 32.03
C LYS A 208 21.11 22.67 31.54
N ASP A 209 20.65 21.60 32.19
CA ASP A 209 21.08 20.21 31.94
C ASP A 209 20.13 19.49 30.97
N CYS A 210 19.08 20.16 30.49
CA CYS A 210 18.19 19.63 29.46
C CYS A 210 18.95 19.41 28.14
N CYS A 211 18.75 18.25 27.53
CA CYS A 211 19.30 17.92 26.22
C CYS A 211 18.47 18.53 25.08
N SER A 212 19.08 18.69 23.90
CA SER A 212 18.35 18.89 22.65
C SER A 212 17.25 17.85 22.48
N SER A 213 16.09 18.26 21.95
CA SER A 213 14.94 17.39 21.67
C SER A 213 15.22 16.30 20.62
N GLN A 214 16.40 16.36 19.96
CA GLN A 214 16.96 15.38 19.04
C GLN A 214 17.80 14.28 19.70
N CYS A 215 18.09 14.40 21.01
CA CYS A 215 18.85 13.40 21.76
C CYS A 215 17.96 12.23 22.23
N ALA A 216 18.50 11.02 22.21
CA ALA A 216 17.79 9.79 22.60
C ALA A 216 18.20 9.26 23.98
N SER A 217 19.49 9.00 24.20
CA SER A 217 20.02 8.40 25.44
C SER A 217 20.39 9.40 26.55
N GLY A 218 20.30 10.71 26.26
CA GLY A 218 20.95 11.76 27.05
C GLY A 218 21.96 12.54 26.21
N CYS A 219 22.76 13.39 26.87
CA CYS A 219 23.68 14.32 26.24
C CYS A 219 24.83 14.69 27.19
N ASP A 220 25.93 15.19 26.63
CA ASP A 220 27.03 15.82 27.36
C ASP A 220 26.90 17.37 27.38
N GLY A 221 25.89 17.93 26.70
CA GLY A 221 25.62 19.37 26.55
C GLY A 221 24.25 19.64 25.89
N PRO A 222 23.84 20.92 25.73
CA PRO A 222 22.48 21.26 25.30
C PRO A 222 22.25 21.17 23.77
N HIS A 223 23.30 21.07 22.95
CA HIS A 223 23.17 21.12 21.49
C HIS A 223 22.84 19.74 20.87
N ASP A 224 22.38 19.75 19.62
CA ASP A 224 22.13 18.54 18.82
C ASP A 224 23.42 17.79 18.44
N THR A 225 24.58 18.44 18.55
CA THR A 225 25.92 17.83 18.48
C THR A 225 26.32 17.04 19.73
N ASP A 226 25.68 17.32 20.87
CA ASP A 226 26.15 16.88 22.19
C ASP A 226 25.42 15.62 22.67
N CYS A 227 24.54 15.05 21.84
CA CYS A 227 23.72 13.90 22.15
C CYS A 227 24.53 12.59 22.27
N LEU A 228 24.27 11.81 23.32
CA LEU A 228 24.87 10.48 23.51
C LEU A 228 24.41 9.47 22.44
N ALA A 229 23.22 9.66 21.87
CA ALA A 229 22.71 8.97 20.70
C ALA A 229 21.61 9.82 20.04
N CYS A 230 21.47 9.76 18.72
CA CYS A 230 20.44 10.50 17.99
C CYS A 230 19.08 9.80 18.03
N LYS A 231 18.02 10.57 18.24
CA LYS A 231 16.61 10.13 18.23
C LYS A 231 16.22 9.56 16.88
N ASN A 232 16.49 10.33 15.83
CA ASN A 232 16.20 9.99 14.43
C ASN A 232 17.50 9.70 13.66
N PHE A 233 18.19 10.69 13.09
CA PHE A 233 19.42 10.47 12.31
C PHE A 233 20.63 11.25 12.82
N ASN A 234 21.83 10.67 12.69
CA ASN A 234 23.09 11.39 12.83
C ASN A 234 23.56 11.92 11.46
N ASN A 235 23.73 13.24 11.38
CA ASN A 235 24.22 13.96 10.21
C ASN A 235 25.61 14.54 10.49
N SER A 236 26.65 13.70 10.34
CA SER A 236 28.06 14.10 10.50
C SER A 236 28.41 14.67 11.90
N GLY A 237 27.71 14.23 12.94
CA GLY A 237 27.89 14.66 14.33
C GLY A 237 26.61 15.20 14.96
N ALA A 238 25.86 16.05 14.24
CA ALA A 238 24.61 16.62 14.71
C ALA A 238 23.43 15.66 14.55
N CYS A 239 22.52 15.63 15.52
CA CYS A 239 21.30 14.83 15.47
C CYS A 239 20.15 15.60 14.81
N VAL A 240 19.56 15.03 13.75
CA VAL A 240 18.52 15.68 12.93
C VAL A 240 17.30 14.78 12.75
N ASP A 241 16.12 15.38 12.59
CA ASP A 241 14.87 14.66 12.31
C ASP A 241 14.89 13.97 10.93
N HIS A 242 15.49 14.60 9.91
CA HIS A 242 15.54 14.12 8.53
C HIS A 242 16.91 14.39 7.91
N CYS A 243 17.36 13.51 7.01
CA CYS A 243 18.58 13.76 6.23
C CYS A 243 18.30 14.76 5.08
N PRO A 244 19.25 15.67 4.75
CA PRO A 244 19.09 16.68 3.70
C PRO A 244 18.50 16.12 2.39
N PRO A 245 17.34 16.65 1.92
CA PRO A 245 16.57 16.04 0.84
C PRO A 245 17.28 16.08 -0.50
N PRO A 246 16.97 15.17 -1.45
CA PRO A 246 17.61 15.12 -2.77
C PRO A 246 17.23 16.30 -3.67
N MET A 247 16.11 16.96 -3.40
CA MET A 247 15.59 18.08 -4.18
C MET A 247 15.25 19.26 -3.26
N ILE A 248 15.54 20.47 -3.70
CA ILE A 248 15.23 21.75 -3.02
C ILE A 248 14.50 22.70 -3.98
N TYR A 249 13.67 23.61 -3.48
CA TYR A 249 12.94 24.54 -4.35
C TYR A 249 13.81 25.77 -4.69
N ASN A 250 14.19 25.89 -5.97
CA ASN A 250 14.90 27.06 -6.48
C ASN A 250 13.94 28.24 -6.68
N ARG A 251 14.32 29.38 -6.11
CA ARG A 251 13.53 30.62 -6.02
C ARG A 251 13.45 31.41 -7.32
N ILE A 252 14.33 31.14 -8.28
CA ILE A 252 14.48 31.86 -9.54
C ILE A 252 13.76 31.10 -10.66
N THR A 253 13.88 29.78 -10.69
CA THR A 253 13.31 28.91 -11.74
C THR A 253 11.92 28.37 -11.39
N PHE A 254 11.46 28.55 -10.15
CA PHE A 254 10.17 28.10 -9.62
C PHE A 254 9.99 26.57 -9.71
N GLN A 255 11.10 25.83 -9.52
CA GLN A 255 11.18 24.39 -9.71
C GLN A 255 11.90 23.71 -8.53
N LEU A 256 11.67 22.40 -8.39
CA LEU A 256 12.52 21.54 -7.57
C LEU A 256 13.77 21.20 -8.38
N GLU A 257 14.94 21.52 -7.83
CA GLU A 257 16.27 21.27 -8.41
C GLU A 257 17.09 20.38 -7.49
N GLU A 258 18.14 19.74 -8.01
CA GLU A 258 18.97 18.81 -7.24
C GLU A 258 19.75 19.53 -6.13
N ASN A 259 19.69 18.99 -4.91
CA ASN A 259 20.38 19.55 -3.76
C ASN A 259 21.87 19.09 -3.72
N PRO A 260 22.86 19.99 -3.79
CA PRO A 260 24.29 19.62 -3.74
C PRO A 260 24.72 19.01 -2.39
N ASP A 261 23.96 19.25 -1.32
CA ASP A 261 24.21 18.71 0.02
C ASP A 261 23.26 17.58 0.43
N ALA A 262 22.54 17.00 -0.54
CA ALA A 262 21.73 15.80 -0.35
C ALA A 262 22.49 14.67 0.38
N LYS A 263 21.83 14.03 1.35
CA LYS A 263 22.31 12.84 2.03
C LYS A 263 21.17 11.87 2.24
N TYR A 264 21.41 10.60 1.90
CA TYR A 264 20.44 9.52 2.04
C TYR A 264 20.47 8.94 3.46
N SER A 265 19.30 8.59 4.00
CA SER A 265 19.20 7.86 5.26
C SER A 265 19.64 6.40 5.07
N TYR A 266 20.58 5.94 5.89
CA TYR A 266 21.06 4.56 5.95
C TYR A 266 21.04 4.09 7.41
N GLY A 267 20.00 3.36 7.80
CA GLY A 267 19.72 3.15 9.22
C GLY A 267 19.52 4.49 9.92
N SER A 268 20.24 4.70 11.02
CA SER A 268 20.22 5.90 11.85
C SER A 268 21.24 6.99 11.45
N ILE A 269 21.85 6.92 10.26
CA ILE A 269 22.85 7.90 9.79
C ILE A 269 22.56 8.47 8.40
N CYS A 270 23.04 9.68 8.13
CA CYS A 270 22.93 10.37 6.83
C CYS A 270 24.23 10.28 6.04
N ILE A 271 24.21 9.69 4.82
CA ILE A 271 25.40 9.47 3.98
C ILE A 271 25.23 10.06 2.56
N LYS A 272 26.30 10.62 1.97
CA LYS A 272 26.24 11.22 0.61
C LYS A 272 26.04 10.19 -0.51
N GLU A 273 26.49 8.95 -0.32
CA GLU A 273 26.37 7.86 -1.30
C GLU A 273 25.97 6.56 -0.61
N CYS A 274 25.07 5.76 -1.21
CA CYS A 274 24.69 4.46 -0.68
C CYS A 274 25.81 3.41 -0.90
N PRO A 275 25.98 2.42 -0.01
CA PRO A 275 26.97 1.35 -0.20
C PRO A 275 26.73 0.52 -1.47
N HIS A 276 27.78 -0.12 -1.98
CA HIS A 276 27.84 -0.84 -3.27
C HIS A 276 26.68 -1.84 -3.58
N ASN A 277 25.99 -2.34 -2.55
CA ASN A 277 24.89 -3.30 -2.69
C ASN A 277 23.53 -2.71 -2.23
N PHE A 278 23.37 -1.38 -2.34
CA PHE A 278 22.15 -0.64 -1.99
C PHE A 278 21.67 0.21 -3.17
N VAL A 279 20.38 0.49 -3.17
CA VAL A 279 19.63 1.24 -4.18
C VAL A 279 19.00 2.46 -3.50
N VAL A 280 19.00 3.62 -4.16
CA VAL A 280 18.32 4.82 -3.64
C VAL A 280 16.82 4.71 -3.86
N ASP A 281 16.02 4.72 -2.79
CA ASP A 281 14.60 5.06 -2.88
C ASP A 281 14.33 6.43 -2.24
N TYR A 282 14.00 7.41 -3.10
CA TYR A 282 13.80 8.82 -2.77
C TYR A 282 14.95 9.44 -1.95
N ASN A 283 14.84 9.42 -0.61
CA ASN A 283 15.83 9.97 0.33
C ASN A 283 16.51 8.88 1.19
N SER A 284 16.44 7.60 0.79
CA SER A 284 16.89 6.46 1.61
C SER A 284 17.69 5.44 0.82
N CYS A 285 18.60 4.74 1.50
CA CYS A 285 19.33 3.59 0.96
C CYS A 285 18.61 2.28 1.33
N VAL A 286 17.99 1.61 0.35
CA VAL A 286 17.31 0.32 0.51
C VAL A 286 18.08 -0.83 -0.16
N ARG A 287 17.91 -2.07 0.30
CA ARG A 287 18.54 -3.26 -0.34
C ARG A 287 17.86 -3.67 -1.65
N ALA A 288 16.57 -3.37 -1.78
CA ALA A 288 15.74 -3.66 -2.93
C ALA A 288 14.58 -2.65 -2.95
N CYS A 289 14.01 -2.41 -4.13
CA CYS A 289 12.93 -1.44 -4.26
C CYS A 289 11.61 -1.93 -3.63
N PRO A 290 10.83 -1.04 -2.99
CA PRO A 290 9.49 -1.37 -2.49
C PRO A 290 8.53 -1.88 -3.57
N ALA A 291 7.47 -2.57 -3.14
CA ALA A 291 6.40 -3.01 -4.03
C ALA A 291 5.80 -1.84 -4.83
N GLY A 292 5.58 -2.04 -6.13
CA GLY A 292 5.16 -0.97 -7.06
C GLY A 292 6.31 -0.11 -7.61
N LYS A 293 7.56 -0.37 -7.20
CA LYS A 293 8.78 0.21 -7.80
C LYS A 293 9.68 -0.88 -8.37
N HIS A 294 10.60 -0.51 -9.25
CA HIS A 294 11.67 -1.39 -9.73
C HIS A 294 13.02 -0.66 -9.76
N GLU A 295 14.10 -1.43 -9.73
CA GLU A 295 15.44 -0.89 -9.84
C GLU A 295 15.69 -0.36 -11.26
N VAL A 296 16.29 0.82 -11.34
CA VAL A 296 16.85 1.42 -12.55
C VAL A 296 18.25 1.94 -12.27
N GLU A 297 19.13 1.82 -13.25
CA GLU A 297 20.49 2.37 -13.19
C GLU A 297 20.57 3.59 -14.12
N LYS A 298 20.83 4.76 -13.54
CA LYS A 298 20.98 6.03 -14.27
C LYS A 298 22.32 6.63 -13.92
N GLN A 299 23.16 6.89 -14.93
CA GLN A 299 24.52 7.45 -14.75
C GLN A 299 25.40 6.65 -13.77
N GLY A 300 25.22 5.32 -13.69
CA GLY A 300 25.93 4.43 -12.75
C GLY A 300 25.36 4.42 -11.32
N LYS A 301 24.31 5.19 -11.03
CA LYS A 301 23.62 5.24 -9.74
C LYS A 301 22.35 4.38 -9.78
N LYS A 302 22.25 3.43 -8.85
CA LYS A 302 21.07 2.56 -8.69
C LYS A 302 19.98 3.30 -7.92
N SER A 303 18.77 3.35 -8.49
CA SER A 303 17.60 4.01 -7.89
C SER A 303 16.29 3.26 -8.14
N CYS A 304 15.24 3.59 -7.40
CA CYS A 304 13.93 2.95 -7.48
C CYS A 304 12.89 3.83 -8.17
N GLU A 305 12.32 3.37 -9.29
CA GLU A 305 11.27 4.10 -10.03
C GLU A 305 9.94 3.35 -10.03
N THR A 306 8.84 4.11 -9.98
CA THR A 306 7.47 3.58 -9.95
C THR A 306 7.11 2.89 -11.27
N CYS A 307 6.60 1.67 -11.17
CA CYS A 307 6.17 0.86 -12.31
C CYS A 307 4.96 1.49 -13.02
N THR A 308 5.00 1.61 -14.35
CA THR A 308 3.89 2.19 -15.13
C THR A 308 2.71 1.23 -15.32
N ASP A 309 2.98 -0.08 -15.24
CA ASP A 309 2.03 -1.18 -15.29
C ASP A 309 2.39 -2.16 -14.14
N VAL A 310 2.22 -3.48 -14.35
CA VAL A 310 2.91 -4.52 -13.59
C VAL A 310 4.43 -4.29 -13.65
N CYS A 311 5.10 -4.37 -12.49
CA CYS A 311 6.55 -4.19 -12.39
C CYS A 311 7.34 -5.21 -13.23
N PRO A 312 8.50 -4.83 -13.80
CA PRO A 312 9.31 -5.73 -14.61
C PRO A 312 9.76 -6.98 -13.84
N LYS A 313 9.20 -8.15 -14.20
CA LYS A 313 9.61 -9.46 -13.68
C LYS A 313 10.26 -10.25 -14.82
N ALA A 314 11.56 -10.47 -14.71
CA ALA A 314 12.28 -11.43 -15.55
C ALA A 314 12.06 -12.86 -15.01
N CYS A 315 11.81 -13.80 -15.90
CA CYS A 315 11.59 -15.20 -15.58
C CYS A 315 12.36 -16.09 -16.56
N ASP A 316 12.70 -17.31 -16.15
CA ASP A 316 13.32 -18.29 -17.03
C ASP A 316 12.37 -18.71 -18.16
N GLY A 317 12.94 -19.00 -19.33
CA GLY A 317 12.27 -19.71 -20.42
C GLY A 317 12.76 -21.14 -20.57
N LEU A 318 12.12 -21.90 -21.45
CA LEU A 318 12.49 -23.28 -21.74
C LEU A 318 13.95 -23.39 -22.20
N GLY A 319 14.70 -24.33 -21.62
CA GLY A 319 16.13 -24.47 -21.82
C GLY A 319 16.98 -23.46 -21.03
N THR A 320 16.46 -22.87 -19.94
CA THR A 320 17.20 -21.93 -19.09
C THR A 320 16.78 -22.07 -17.62
N GLY A 321 17.73 -21.90 -16.70
CA GLY A 321 17.50 -21.88 -15.25
C GLY A 321 16.65 -23.05 -14.75
N ASN A 322 15.57 -22.76 -14.03
CA ASN A 322 14.66 -23.79 -13.47
C ASN A 322 13.90 -24.59 -14.55
N LEU A 323 13.95 -24.17 -15.82
CA LEU A 323 13.31 -24.82 -16.96
C LEU A 323 14.33 -25.42 -17.94
N SER A 324 15.56 -25.70 -17.48
CA SER A 324 16.65 -26.26 -18.32
C SER A 324 16.26 -27.54 -19.08
N ASN A 325 15.43 -28.38 -18.46
CA ASN A 325 15.07 -29.70 -18.97
C ASN A 325 13.68 -29.72 -19.64
N ALA A 326 12.92 -28.63 -19.58
CA ALA A 326 11.56 -28.55 -20.11
C ALA A 326 11.56 -28.26 -21.61
N GLN A 327 10.87 -29.08 -22.40
CA GLN A 327 10.83 -28.99 -23.87
C GLN A 327 9.61 -28.22 -24.40
N THR A 328 8.56 -28.07 -23.60
CA THR A 328 7.31 -27.36 -23.92
C THR A 328 6.78 -26.67 -22.67
N VAL A 329 5.94 -25.65 -22.86
CA VAL A 329 5.01 -25.21 -21.81
C VAL A 329 3.94 -26.29 -21.66
N ASP A 330 3.59 -26.62 -20.43
CA ASP A 330 2.63 -27.67 -20.08
C ASP A 330 1.89 -27.35 -18.77
N ALA A 331 0.95 -28.21 -18.37
CA ALA A 331 0.13 -28.04 -17.18
C ALA A 331 0.92 -28.01 -15.85
N SER A 332 2.11 -28.60 -15.80
CA SER A 332 2.99 -28.58 -14.62
C SER A 332 3.74 -27.25 -14.50
N ASN A 333 4.28 -26.73 -15.62
CA ASN A 333 5.22 -25.61 -15.60
C ASN A 333 4.60 -24.24 -15.87
N ILE A 334 3.38 -24.16 -16.44
CA ILE A 334 2.80 -22.87 -16.86
C ILE A 334 2.68 -21.83 -15.74
N HIS A 335 2.51 -22.26 -14.49
CA HIS A 335 2.40 -21.38 -13.32
C HIS A 335 3.67 -20.52 -13.10
N MET A 336 4.84 -20.98 -13.55
CA MET A 336 6.11 -20.27 -13.38
C MET A 336 6.16 -18.97 -14.20
N PHE A 337 5.37 -18.88 -15.27
CA PHE A 337 5.24 -17.71 -16.14
C PHE A 337 4.29 -16.62 -15.58
N ALA A 338 3.70 -16.82 -14.39
CA ALA A 338 2.79 -15.86 -13.78
C ALA A 338 3.46 -14.49 -13.49
N ASN A 339 2.80 -13.41 -13.92
CA ASN A 339 3.24 -12.01 -13.83
C ASN A 339 4.60 -11.71 -14.50
N CYS A 340 5.10 -12.59 -15.37
CA CYS A 340 6.37 -12.39 -16.06
C CYS A 340 6.24 -11.38 -17.20
N THR A 341 7.09 -10.34 -17.21
CA THR A 341 7.13 -9.32 -18.27
C THR A 341 8.22 -9.63 -19.31
N LYS A 342 9.25 -10.40 -18.92
CA LYS A 342 10.38 -10.78 -19.77
C LYS A 342 10.75 -12.24 -19.56
N ILE A 343 10.90 -12.99 -20.66
CA ILE A 343 11.32 -14.39 -20.63
C ILE A 343 12.78 -14.51 -21.11
N ASN A 344 13.65 -14.91 -20.17
CA ASN A 344 15.05 -15.23 -20.38
C ASN A 344 15.17 -16.70 -20.83
N GLY A 345 14.96 -16.94 -22.11
CA GLY A 345 14.96 -18.28 -22.71
C GLY A 345 13.97 -18.37 -23.85
N ASN A 346 13.48 -19.59 -24.12
CA ASN A 346 12.56 -19.87 -25.22
C ASN A 346 11.12 -20.11 -24.69
N ILE A 347 10.14 -20.09 -25.59
CA ILE A 347 8.78 -20.55 -25.33
C ILE A 347 8.37 -21.49 -26.46
N ALA A 348 7.87 -22.67 -26.12
CA ALA A 348 7.46 -23.70 -27.06
C ALA A 348 6.12 -24.32 -26.64
N PHE A 349 5.23 -24.56 -27.58
CA PHE A 349 4.00 -25.33 -27.38
C PHE A 349 3.98 -26.51 -28.34
N LEU A 350 4.18 -27.71 -27.78
CA LEU A 350 4.18 -28.99 -28.48
C LEU A 350 2.89 -29.75 -28.18
N LEU A 351 2.62 -30.81 -28.95
CA LEU A 351 1.41 -31.62 -28.79
C LEU A 351 1.29 -32.22 -27.37
N THR A 352 2.39 -32.69 -26.79
CA THR A 352 2.46 -33.18 -25.40
C THR A 352 2.25 -32.08 -24.35
N GLY A 353 2.52 -30.83 -24.69
CA GLY A 353 2.28 -29.69 -23.79
C GLY A 353 0.82 -29.27 -23.76
N ILE A 354 0.13 -29.32 -24.90
CA ILE A 354 -1.29 -28.95 -25.02
C ILE A 354 -2.21 -30.11 -24.63
N ASN A 355 -1.99 -31.30 -25.18
CA ASN A 355 -2.86 -32.47 -24.99
C ASN A 355 -2.46 -33.32 -23.76
N GLY A 356 -1.37 -32.97 -23.08
CA GLY A 356 -0.80 -33.75 -21.98
C GLY A 356 0.19 -34.82 -22.45
N ASP A 357 0.94 -35.36 -21.50
CA ASP A 357 1.95 -36.40 -21.69
C ASP A 357 1.67 -37.55 -20.72
N GLU A 358 1.09 -38.64 -21.24
CA GLU A 358 0.69 -39.80 -20.44
C GLU A 358 1.90 -40.51 -19.81
N TYR A 359 3.04 -40.52 -20.49
CA TYR A 359 4.28 -41.16 -20.01
C TYR A 359 4.87 -40.40 -18.81
N MET A 360 4.91 -39.06 -18.89
CA MET A 360 5.29 -38.18 -17.78
C MET A 360 4.17 -37.92 -16.77
N LYS A 361 2.95 -38.44 -17.01
CA LYS A 361 1.73 -38.21 -16.23
C LYS A 361 1.34 -36.72 -16.09
N ILE A 362 1.62 -35.93 -17.13
CA ILE A 362 1.26 -34.51 -17.19
C ILE A 362 -0.13 -34.39 -17.83
N PRO A 363 -1.14 -33.79 -17.17
CA PRO A 363 -2.48 -33.64 -17.73
C PRO A 363 -2.51 -32.61 -18.88
N PRO A 364 -3.59 -32.60 -19.70
CA PRO A 364 -3.80 -31.58 -20.72
C PRO A 364 -3.72 -30.15 -20.17
N LEU A 365 -3.22 -29.21 -20.98
CA LEU A 365 -3.11 -27.82 -20.57
C LEU A 365 -4.45 -27.10 -20.68
N ASP A 366 -4.99 -26.72 -19.53
CA ASP A 366 -6.11 -25.79 -19.38
C ASP A 366 -5.86 -24.48 -20.18
N PRO A 367 -6.68 -24.20 -21.23
CA PRO A 367 -6.51 -23.03 -22.09
C PRO A 367 -6.65 -21.70 -21.35
N GLU A 368 -7.38 -21.63 -20.23
CA GLU A 368 -7.52 -20.41 -19.44
C GLU A 368 -6.19 -19.99 -18.80
N LYS A 369 -5.32 -20.95 -18.46
CA LYS A 369 -3.99 -20.68 -17.88
C LYS A 369 -3.04 -20.00 -18.87
N LEU A 370 -3.27 -20.10 -20.19
CA LEU A 370 -2.49 -19.35 -21.19
C LEU A 370 -2.60 -17.82 -21.02
N LYS A 371 -3.58 -17.32 -20.25
CA LYS A 371 -3.71 -15.90 -19.92
C LYS A 371 -2.54 -15.35 -19.10
N VAL A 372 -1.68 -16.18 -18.47
CA VAL A 372 -0.45 -15.70 -17.80
C VAL A 372 0.47 -14.92 -18.73
N PHE A 373 0.55 -15.31 -20.01
CA PHE A 373 1.42 -14.67 -20.99
C PHE A 373 0.98 -13.24 -21.37
N ARG A 374 -0.23 -12.80 -20.96
CA ARG A 374 -0.71 -11.44 -21.19
C ARG A 374 0.13 -10.36 -20.49
N SER A 375 0.91 -10.68 -19.45
CA SER A 375 1.83 -9.71 -18.84
C SER A 375 3.14 -9.52 -19.62
N MET A 376 3.42 -10.40 -20.59
CA MET A 376 4.73 -10.49 -21.24
C MET A 376 4.93 -9.42 -22.33
N LYS A 377 6.13 -8.85 -22.38
CA LYS A 377 6.57 -7.83 -23.36
C LYS A 377 7.82 -8.26 -24.16
N GLU A 378 8.74 -9.06 -23.59
CA GLU A 378 9.99 -9.49 -24.27
C GLU A 378 10.27 -11.00 -24.14
N ILE A 379 10.69 -11.64 -25.25
CA ILE A 379 11.29 -12.99 -25.27
C ILE A 379 12.74 -12.87 -25.75
N THR A 380 13.71 -13.46 -25.04
CA THR A 380 15.12 -13.40 -25.45
C THR A 380 15.54 -14.48 -26.44
N GLY A 381 14.93 -15.67 -26.37
CA GLY A 381 15.13 -16.79 -27.31
C GLY A 381 14.17 -16.73 -28.48
N HIS A 382 13.53 -17.86 -28.79
CA HIS A 382 12.50 -18.00 -29.82
C HIS A 382 11.11 -18.31 -29.24
N LEU A 383 10.07 -18.10 -30.05
CA LEU A 383 8.69 -18.54 -29.81
C LEU A 383 8.31 -19.62 -30.84
N MET A 384 7.91 -20.80 -30.37
CA MET A 384 7.52 -21.93 -31.21
C MET A 384 6.12 -22.43 -30.84
N ILE A 385 5.23 -22.56 -31.81
CA ILE A 385 3.87 -23.04 -31.62
C ILE A 385 3.59 -24.11 -32.68
N GLN A 386 3.52 -25.37 -32.25
CA GLN A 386 3.23 -26.54 -33.09
C GLN A 386 1.93 -27.25 -32.69
N ALA A 387 1.37 -26.89 -31.53
CA ALA A 387 0.02 -27.25 -31.10
C ALA A 387 -0.60 -26.03 -30.38
N TRP A 388 -1.93 -25.94 -30.40
CA TRP A 388 -2.70 -24.87 -29.74
C TRP A 388 -4.10 -25.39 -29.38
N PRO A 389 -4.78 -24.88 -28.33
CA PRO A 389 -6.11 -25.36 -27.98
C PRO A 389 -7.17 -24.94 -29.00
N GLU A 390 -8.01 -25.88 -29.44
CA GLU A 390 -8.97 -25.66 -30.54
C GLU A 390 -10.01 -24.57 -30.27
N ASN A 391 -10.29 -24.29 -29.00
CA ASN A 391 -11.19 -23.21 -28.55
C ASN A 391 -10.60 -21.80 -28.76
N LEU A 392 -9.31 -21.66 -29.13
CA LEU A 392 -8.62 -20.37 -29.30
C LEU A 392 -8.29 -20.13 -30.79
N THR A 393 -9.05 -19.23 -31.41
CA THR A 393 -8.94 -18.92 -32.86
C THR A 393 -7.82 -17.93 -33.21
N ASP A 394 -7.01 -17.51 -32.24
CA ASP A 394 -5.86 -16.62 -32.40
C ASP A 394 -4.79 -16.81 -31.29
N LEU A 395 -3.72 -16.01 -31.36
CA LEU A 395 -2.61 -16.00 -30.38
C LEU A 395 -2.63 -14.74 -29.48
N SER A 396 -3.79 -14.12 -29.26
CA SER A 396 -3.96 -12.83 -28.55
C SER A 396 -3.47 -12.82 -27.09
N VAL A 397 -3.20 -13.99 -26.48
CA VAL A 397 -2.48 -14.08 -25.20
C VAL A 397 -1.08 -13.46 -25.28
N PHE A 398 -0.44 -13.46 -26.45
CA PHE A 398 0.81 -12.75 -26.74
C PHE A 398 0.58 -11.34 -27.31
N GLY A 399 -0.64 -10.79 -27.25
CA GLY A 399 -0.96 -9.47 -27.81
C GLY A 399 -0.18 -8.30 -27.20
N ASN A 400 0.50 -8.49 -26.06
CA ASN A 400 1.39 -7.53 -25.41
C ASN A 400 2.89 -7.71 -25.72
N LEU A 401 3.29 -8.79 -26.42
CA LEU A 401 4.66 -9.05 -26.83
C LEU A 401 5.15 -7.98 -27.80
N THR A 402 6.16 -7.19 -27.41
CA THR A 402 6.76 -6.15 -28.26
C THR A 402 8.00 -6.63 -29.01
N THR A 403 8.73 -7.59 -28.43
CA THR A 403 10.08 -7.93 -28.91
C THR A 403 10.43 -9.40 -28.77
N VAL A 404 10.91 -10.02 -29.85
CA VAL A 404 11.55 -11.34 -29.86
C VAL A 404 13.01 -11.16 -30.27
N ARG A 405 13.96 -11.41 -29.36
CA ARG A 405 15.38 -11.14 -29.63
C ARG A 405 16.05 -12.19 -30.51
N GLY A 406 15.58 -13.44 -30.53
CA GLY A 406 16.18 -14.50 -31.33
C GLY A 406 17.62 -14.84 -30.95
N ARG A 407 18.02 -14.69 -29.67
CA ARG A 407 19.38 -15.04 -29.20
C ARG A 407 19.64 -16.56 -29.24
N ALA A 408 18.57 -17.34 -29.16
CA ALA A 408 18.53 -18.76 -29.50
C ALA A 408 17.43 -18.94 -30.56
N LEU A 409 17.68 -19.79 -31.57
CA LEU A 409 16.82 -19.98 -32.73
C LEU A 409 16.48 -21.46 -32.89
N GLN A 410 15.25 -21.76 -33.31
CA GLN A 410 14.88 -23.10 -33.75
C GLN A 410 15.30 -23.28 -35.21
N ARG A 411 16.42 -23.97 -35.44
CA ARG A 411 17.18 -23.99 -36.71
C ARG A 411 17.63 -22.59 -37.15
N THR A 412 16.76 -21.84 -37.84
CA THR A 412 17.00 -20.44 -38.26
C THR A 412 15.84 -19.50 -37.89
N PHE A 413 14.82 -20.02 -37.20
CA PHE A 413 13.58 -19.31 -36.89
C PHE A 413 13.58 -18.77 -35.46
N SER A 414 13.16 -17.52 -35.30
CA SER A 414 12.90 -16.89 -33.99
C SER A 414 11.41 -16.88 -33.65
N VAL A 415 10.53 -16.98 -34.65
CA VAL A 415 9.10 -17.27 -34.47
C VAL A 415 8.66 -18.36 -35.44
N LEU A 416 8.00 -19.39 -34.92
CA LEU A 416 7.47 -20.53 -35.71
C LEU A 416 6.03 -20.82 -35.29
N VAL A 417 5.10 -20.83 -36.26
CA VAL A 417 3.67 -21.14 -36.06
C VAL A 417 3.24 -22.15 -37.13
N ALA A 418 3.07 -23.42 -36.75
CA ALA A 418 2.87 -24.49 -37.71
C ALA A 418 1.81 -25.54 -37.31
N SER A 419 1.11 -26.06 -38.32
CA SER A 419 0.11 -27.13 -38.25
C SER A 419 -1.16 -26.82 -37.42
N ILE A 420 -1.46 -25.55 -37.17
CA ILE A 420 -2.61 -25.13 -36.36
C ILE A 420 -3.79 -24.84 -37.28
N THR A 421 -4.70 -25.80 -37.43
CA THR A 421 -5.78 -25.77 -38.44
C THR A 421 -6.94 -24.83 -38.10
N HIS A 422 -7.14 -24.50 -36.81
CA HIS A 422 -8.29 -23.73 -36.33
C HIS A 422 -8.06 -22.21 -36.22
N ILE A 423 -6.81 -21.73 -36.14
CA ILE A 423 -6.52 -20.29 -36.00
C ILE A 423 -6.84 -19.50 -37.27
N THR A 424 -7.35 -18.29 -37.09
CA THR A 424 -7.81 -17.37 -38.14
C THR A 424 -6.99 -16.08 -38.26
N SER A 425 -6.33 -15.66 -37.17
CA SER A 425 -5.42 -14.52 -37.13
C SER A 425 -4.23 -14.80 -36.22
N LEU A 426 -3.16 -14.00 -36.32
CA LEU A 426 -2.03 -14.06 -35.39
C LEU A 426 -2.26 -13.16 -34.16
N SER A 427 -2.92 -12.01 -34.32
CA SER A 427 -3.26 -11.06 -33.25
C SER A 427 -2.09 -10.60 -32.35
N LEU A 428 -0.86 -10.62 -32.87
CA LEU A 428 0.37 -10.16 -32.19
C LEU A 428 0.49 -8.62 -32.18
N SER A 429 -0.59 -7.92 -31.78
CA SER A 429 -0.82 -6.48 -31.97
C SER A 429 0.30 -5.52 -31.54
N SER A 430 1.15 -5.92 -30.58
CA SER A 430 2.23 -5.07 -30.06
C SER A 430 3.61 -5.37 -30.66
N LEU A 431 3.74 -6.39 -31.53
CA LEU A 431 5.04 -6.89 -31.99
C LEU A 431 5.72 -5.88 -32.94
N GLN A 432 6.80 -5.25 -32.45
CA GLN A 432 7.53 -4.18 -33.12
C GLN A 432 8.93 -4.61 -33.60
N GLU A 433 9.59 -5.54 -32.90
CA GLU A 433 10.96 -5.95 -33.25
C GLU A 433 11.17 -7.47 -33.16
N ILE A 434 11.65 -8.06 -34.25
CA ILE A 434 12.33 -9.37 -34.26
C ILE A 434 13.82 -9.12 -34.53
N SER A 435 14.63 -9.14 -33.48
CA SER A 435 16.04 -8.69 -33.53
C SER A 435 16.95 -9.59 -34.37
N ALA A 436 16.64 -10.88 -34.42
CA ALA A 436 17.37 -11.90 -35.17
C ALA A 436 16.43 -13.07 -35.52
N GLY A 437 16.85 -13.92 -36.47
CA GLY A 437 16.07 -15.08 -36.91
C GLY A 437 14.92 -14.77 -37.88
N ASN A 438 14.43 -15.83 -38.52
CA ASN A 438 13.35 -15.80 -39.50
C ASN A 438 11.96 -16.06 -38.87
N PHE A 439 10.89 -15.72 -39.59
CA PHE A 439 9.51 -16.05 -39.22
C PHE A 439 9.01 -17.22 -40.08
N TYR A 440 8.37 -18.24 -39.49
CA TYR A 440 7.87 -19.42 -40.21
C TYR A 440 6.38 -19.68 -39.93
N ILE A 441 5.57 -19.77 -40.99
CA ILE A 441 4.13 -19.99 -40.94
C ILE A 441 3.76 -21.13 -41.90
N LYS A 442 3.42 -22.33 -41.41
CA LYS A 442 3.09 -23.47 -42.27
C LYS A 442 1.87 -24.29 -41.85
N GLY A 443 0.99 -24.62 -42.80
CA GLY A 443 -0.06 -25.61 -42.60
C GLY A 443 -1.28 -25.12 -41.81
N ASN A 444 -1.40 -23.81 -41.59
CA ASN A 444 -2.48 -23.21 -40.82
C ASN A 444 -3.66 -22.88 -41.76
N SER A 445 -4.51 -23.88 -42.01
CA SER A 445 -5.47 -23.89 -43.14
C SER A 445 -6.59 -22.84 -43.07
N ARG A 446 -6.88 -22.29 -41.88
CA ARG A 446 -7.85 -21.18 -41.70
C ARG A 446 -7.21 -19.79 -41.52
N LEU A 447 -5.88 -19.70 -41.46
CA LEU A 447 -5.17 -18.47 -41.08
C LEU A 447 -5.16 -17.42 -42.21
N CYS A 448 -5.70 -16.24 -41.93
CA CYS A 448 -5.66 -15.06 -42.79
C CYS A 448 -4.74 -13.97 -42.21
N TYR A 449 -4.77 -12.76 -42.80
CA TYR A 449 -4.03 -11.55 -42.41
C TYR A 449 -2.49 -11.61 -42.56
N TYR A 450 -1.88 -12.78 -42.39
CA TYR A 450 -0.42 -12.99 -42.46
C TYR A 450 0.22 -12.54 -43.78
N GLN A 451 -0.56 -12.48 -44.87
CA GLN A 451 -0.13 -12.02 -46.19
C GLN A 451 0.03 -10.49 -46.26
N THR A 452 -0.65 -9.74 -45.39
CA THR A 452 -0.72 -8.27 -45.43
C THR A 452 0.48 -7.60 -44.79
N ILE A 453 1.18 -8.31 -43.89
CA ILE A 453 2.20 -7.76 -43.00
C ILE A 453 3.45 -7.37 -43.80
N ASN A 454 3.80 -6.09 -43.78
CA ASN A 454 5.10 -5.62 -44.28
C ASN A 454 6.21 -5.99 -43.28
N TRP A 455 6.77 -7.19 -43.45
CA TRP A 455 7.82 -7.75 -42.59
C TRP A 455 9.08 -6.87 -42.46
N ASN A 456 9.33 -5.95 -43.40
CA ASN A 456 10.43 -4.98 -43.32
C ASN A 456 10.27 -4.00 -42.13
N MET A 457 9.04 -3.83 -41.62
CA MET A 457 8.75 -2.99 -40.44
C MET A 457 9.02 -3.72 -39.11
N VAL A 458 9.18 -5.05 -39.13
CA VAL A 458 9.26 -5.91 -37.92
C VAL A 458 10.65 -6.55 -37.79
N PHE A 459 11.30 -6.92 -38.89
CA PHE A 459 12.67 -7.44 -38.86
C PHE A 459 13.70 -6.32 -38.65
N LYS A 460 14.61 -6.51 -37.69
CA LYS A 460 15.71 -5.54 -37.44
C LYS A 460 16.71 -5.47 -38.61
N ASN A 461 16.84 -6.54 -39.39
CA ASN A 461 17.68 -6.59 -40.59
C ASN A 461 16.93 -7.31 -41.74
N PRO A 462 16.04 -6.62 -42.46
CA PRO A 462 15.24 -7.21 -43.54
C PRO A 462 16.05 -7.73 -44.74
N LYS A 463 17.35 -7.39 -44.84
CA LYS A 463 18.27 -7.94 -45.85
C LYS A 463 18.83 -9.33 -45.49
N LYS A 464 18.60 -9.79 -44.25
CA LYS A 464 19.09 -11.08 -43.73
C LYS A 464 18.01 -11.92 -43.02
N GLN A 465 16.79 -11.42 -42.92
CA GLN A 465 15.65 -12.07 -42.26
C GLN A 465 14.49 -12.17 -43.24
N SER A 466 13.86 -13.33 -43.33
CA SER A 466 12.74 -13.61 -44.22
C SER A 466 11.54 -14.19 -43.47
N SER A 467 10.35 -13.92 -44.02
CA SER A 467 9.12 -14.63 -43.66
C SER A 467 8.91 -15.79 -44.62
N PHE A 468 8.54 -16.96 -44.10
CA PHE A 468 8.36 -18.20 -44.85
C PHE A 468 6.94 -18.72 -44.66
N ASN A 469 6.14 -18.75 -45.72
CA ASN A 469 4.69 -18.95 -45.66
C ASN A 469 4.21 -20.06 -46.63
N PHE A 470 3.83 -21.23 -46.10
CA PHE A 470 3.48 -22.40 -46.91
C PHE A 470 2.16 -23.06 -46.46
N ALA A 471 1.30 -23.47 -47.40
CA ALA A 471 0.08 -24.24 -47.11
C ALA A 471 -0.84 -23.64 -46.01
N ASN A 472 -0.94 -22.31 -45.96
CA ASN A 472 -1.96 -21.59 -45.17
C ASN A 472 -3.07 -21.11 -46.12
N LYS A 473 -4.10 -20.42 -45.60
CA LYS A 473 -5.25 -20.00 -46.43
C LYS A 473 -4.86 -19.04 -47.57
N PRO A 474 -5.29 -19.26 -48.83
CA PRO A 474 -5.00 -18.34 -49.94
C PRO A 474 -5.58 -16.94 -49.73
N SER A 475 -4.83 -15.91 -50.12
CA SER A 475 -5.23 -14.51 -49.92
C SER A 475 -6.52 -14.14 -50.64
N SER A 476 -6.80 -14.75 -51.80
CA SER A 476 -8.07 -14.62 -52.54
C SER A 476 -9.27 -14.98 -51.67
N ASN A 477 -9.17 -16.10 -50.94
CA ASN A 477 -10.26 -16.66 -50.16
C ASN A 477 -10.46 -15.84 -48.87
N CYS A 478 -9.37 -15.38 -48.24
CA CYS A 478 -9.45 -14.41 -47.15
C CYS A 478 -10.17 -13.11 -47.58
N THR A 479 -9.83 -12.55 -48.74
CA THR A 479 -10.49 -11.34 -49.25
C THR A 479 -11.98 -11.58 -49.58
N ALA A 480 -12.31 -12.72 -50.19
CA ALA A 480 -13.70 -13.08 -50.51
C ALA A 480 -14.58 -13.29 -49.26
N GLU A 481 -13.98 -13.69 -48.13
CA GLU A 481 -14.65 -13.81 -46.82
C GLU A 481 -14.63 -12.51 -46.00
N GLY A 482 -14.14 -11.39 -46.57
CA GLY A 482 -14.05 -10.11 -45.85
C GLY A 482 -12.97 -10.05 -44.78
N MET A 483 -12.05 -11.03 -44.72
CA MET A 483 -10.97 -11.12 -43.73
C MET A 483 -9.79 -10.21 -44.14
N VAL A 484 -10.05 -8.90 -44.13
CA VAL A 484 -9.15 -7.82 -44.57
C VAL A 484 -8.83 -6.84 -43.43
N CYS A 485 -7.76 -6.07 -43.59
CA CYS A 485 -7.35 -5.08 -42.59
C CYS A 485 -8.35 -3.91 -42.46
N ASP A 486 -8.40 -3.34 -41.26
CA ASP A 486 -9.22 -2.17 -40.95
C ASP A 486 -8.86 -0.95 -41.83
N PRO A 487 -9.84 -0.12 -42.26
CA PRO A 487 -9.58 1.08 -43.06
C PRO A 487 -8.60 2.08 -42.44
N MET A 488 -8.44 2.10 -41.11
CA MET A 488 -7.47 2.95 -40.39
C MET A 488 -6.03 2.40 -40.44
N CYS A 489 -5.82 1.18 -40.92
CA CYS A 489 -4.49 0.63 -41.15
C CYS A 489 -3.81 1.26 -42.38
N SER A 490 -2.49 1.41 -42.32
CA SER A 490 -1.66 1.76 -43.47
C SER A 490 -1.46 0.55 -44.41
N SER A 491 -0.75 0.76 -45.53
CA SER A 491 -0.31 -0.31 -46.43
C SER A 491 0.70 -1.30 -45.83
N ASN A 492 1.10 -1.14 -44.56
CA ASN A 492 1.97 -2.10 -43.85
C ASN A 492 1.22 -3.30 -43.26
N GLY A 493 -0.12 -3.34 -43.40
CA GLY A 493 -0.94 -4.50 -43.03
C GLY A 493 -1.35 -4.56 -41.56
N CYS A 494 -1.81 -5.75 -41.15
CA CYS A 494 -2.37 -5.99 -39.82
C CYS A 494 -2.17 -7.45 -39.36
N TRP A 495 -2.20 -7.66 -38.04
CA TRP A 495 -2.09 -8.97 -37.39
C TRP A 495 -3.44 -9.73 -37.30
N GLY A 496 -4.54 -9.05 -37.59
CA GLY A 496 -5.93 -9.49 -37.42
C GLY A 496 -6.92 -8.34 -37.71
N PRO A 497 -8.22 -8.51 -37.43
CA PRO A 497 -9.25 -7.50 -37.70
C PRO A 497 -9.26 -6.32 -36.72
N GLY A 498 -9.73 -5.17 -37.18
CA GLY A 498 -10.02 -3.97 -36.37
C GLY A 498 -8.82 -3.03 -36.11
N PRO A 499 -9.07 -1.80 -35.64
CA PRO A 499 -8.10 -0.70 -35.69
C PRO A 499 -6.98 -0.80 -34.64
N LYS A 500 -6.96 -1.87 -33.83
CA LYS A 500 -5.93 -2.20 -32.84
C LYS A 500 -4.93 -3.25 -33.32
N GLN A 501 -5.15 -3.84 -34.50
CA GLN A 501 -4.31 -4.89 -35.07
C GLN A 501 -3.40 -4.40 -36.21
N CYS A 502 -3.52 -3.13 -36.62
CA CYS A 502 -2.67 -2.53 -37.65
C CYS A 502 -1.19 -2.54 -37.26
N VAL A 503 -0.30 -2.87 -38.20
CA VAL A 503 1.16 -2.78 -38.00
C VAL A 503 1.59 -1.31 -37.82
N THR A 504 0.97 -0.40 -38.57
CA THR A 504 1.07 1.05 -38.38
C THR A 504 -0.24 1.72 -38.82
N CYS A 505 -0.57 2.86 -38.22
CA CYS A 505 -1.77 3.63 -38.54
C CYS A 505 -1.62 4.44 -39.83
N ARG A 506 -2.73 4.66 -40.54
CA ARG A 506 -2.78 5.50 -41.75
C ARG A 506 -2.71 6.99 -41.46
N HIS A 507 -3.34 7.42 -40.36
CA HIS A 507 -3.46 8.82 -39.97
C HIS A 507 -2.79 9.05 -38.62
N LEU A 508 -3.51 8.81 -37.53
CA LEU A 508 -3.05 9.08 -36.16
C LEU A 508 -3.20 7.83 -35.28
N GLN A 509 -2.46 7.79 -34.17
CA GLN A 509 -2.49 6.73 -33.18
C GLN A 509 -2.92 7.27 -31.81
N ARG A 510 -3.85 6.59 -31.14
CA ARG A 510 -4.30 6.89 -29.78
C ARG A 510 -4.13 5.65 -28.89
N GLY A 511 -3.10 5.66 -28.04
CA GLY A 511 -2.66 4.47 -27.32
C GLY A 511 -2.22 3.38 -28.30
N ARG A 512 -3.06 2.35 -28.49
CA ARG A 512 -2.85 1.28 -29.50
C ARG A 512 -3.94 1.21 -30.57
N SER A 513 -4.87 2.16 -30.63
CA SER A 513 -5.87 2.23 -31.70
C SER A 513 -5.42 3.21 -32.77
N CYS A 514 -5.53 2.81 -34.03
CA CYS A 514 -5.47 3.73 -35.17
C CYS A 514 -6.77 4.51 -35.27
N VAL A 515 -6.65 5.81 -35.58
CA VAL A 515 -7.72 6.79 -35.49
C VAL A 515 -7.52 7.90 -36.52
N GLU A 516 -8.61 8.56 -36.90
CA GLU A 516 -8.59 9.65 -37.88
C GLU A 516 -8.11 10.99 -37.30
N SER A 517 -8.46 11.31 -36.05
CA SER A 517 -8.23 12.63 -35.44
C SER A 517 -7.93 12.61 -33.93
N CYS A 518 -7.25 13.65 -33.43
CA CYS A 518 -7.05 13.92 -32.00
C CYS A 518 -8.07 14.96 -31.46
N PHE A 519 -8.40 14.91 -30.16
CA PHE A 519 -9.38 15.77 -29.48
C PHE A 519 -8.75 17.13 -29.13
N ILE A 520 -8.38 17.90 -30.16
CA ILE A 520 -7.62 19.16 -30.05
C ILE A 520 -8.53 20.30 -29.60
N THR A 521 -9.56 20.58 -30.39
CA THR A 521 -10.54 21.68 -30.19
C THR A 521 -11.84 21.21 -29.53
N GLU A 522 -12.15 19.91 -29.63
CA GLU A 522 -13.39 19.27 -29.19
C GLU A 522 -13.11 17.84 -28.69
N GLY A 523 -13.96 17.34 -27.79
CA GLY A 523 -13.86 16.03 -27.13
C GLY A 523 -13.78 16.12 -25.59
N PRO A 524 -14.08 15.01 -24.89
CA PRO A 524 -14.21 14.93 -23.43
C PRO A 524 -12.90 14.91 -22.63
N TYR A 525 -11.78 14.57 -23.27
CA TYR A 525 -10.44 14.89 -22.77
C TYR A 525 -9.63 15.44 -23.94
N ARG A 526 -8.66 16.31 -23.64
CA ARG A 526 -7.99 17.10 -24.68
C ARG A 526 -6.61 16.57 -24.99
N GLU A 527 -6.28 16.60 -26.27
CA GLU A 527 -5.08 16.01 -26.85
C GLU A 527 -4.33 17.04 -27.69
N TYR A 528 -3.00 16.94 -27.71
CA TYR A 528 -2.17 17.56 -28.74
C TYR A 528 -1.56 16.47 -29.64
N ILE A 529 -1.18 16.84 -30.86
CA ILE A 529 -0.47 15.96 -31.78
C ILE A 529 1.02 16.00 -31.45
N ASN A 530 1.62 14.84 -31.20
CA ASN A 530 3.07 14.66 -31.14
C ASN A 530 3.50 13.67 -32.24
N GLY A 531 4.08 14.19 -33.33
CA GLY A 531 4.33 13.39 -34.54
C GLY A 531 3.01 12.84 -35.11
N SER A 532 2.86 11.51 -35.12
CA SER A 532 1.62 10.80 -35.51
C SER A 532 0.76 10.33 -34.32
N THR A 533 1.10 10.71 -33.08
CA THR A 533 0.42 10.24 -31.86
C THR A 533 -0.44 11.32 -31.23
N CYS A 534 -1.67 10.96 -30.86
CA CYS A 534 -2.51 11.77 -29.97
C CYS A 534 -2.02 11.59 -28.52
N VAL A 535 -1.58 12.67 -27.89
CA VAL A 535 -1.08 12.67 -26.50
C VAL A 535 -1.99 13.59 -25.67
N PRO A 536 -2.48 13.17 -24.49
CA PRO A 536 -3.32 14.02 -23.66
C PRO A 536 -2.56 15.26 -23.17
N CYS A 537 -3.30 16.36 -22.99
CA CYS A 537 -2.84 17.53 -22.25
C CYS A 537 -2.64 17.20 -20.76
N ASP A 538 -1.97 18.10 -20.03
CA ASP A 538 -1.85 18.00 -18.58
C ASP A 538 -3.22 18.15 -17.89
N VAL A 539 -3.38 17.57 -16.69
CA VAL A 539 -4.64 17.62 -15.93
C VAL A 539 -4.96 19.02 -15.42
N GLU A 540 -3.93 19.86 -15.25
CA GLU A 540 -4.08 21.27 -14.88
C GLU A 540 -4.38 22.19 -16.08
N CYS A 541 -4.52 21.66 -17.31
CA CYS A 541 -4.91 22.44 -18.48
C CYS A 541 -6.43 22.52 -18.65
N LEU A 542 -7.00 23.73 -18.56
CA LEU A 542 -8.45 23.97 -18.66
C LEU A 542 -8.98 23.65 -20.09
N PRO A 543 -9.92 22.71 -20.28
CA PRO A 543 -10.41 22.34 -21.61
C PRO A 543 -11.14 23.47 -22.36
N LEU A 544 -10.54 23.95 -23.45
CA LEU A 544 -11.08 25.04 -24.27
C LEU A 544 -11.80 24.51 -25.52
N ASN A 545 -13.08 24.85 -25.68
CA ASN A 545 -13.83 24.50 -26.89
C ASN A 545 -13.51 25.45 -28.04
N GLY A 546 -13.31 24.93 -29.25
CA GLY A 546 -12.99 25.72 -30.45
C GLY A 546 -11.54 26.23 -30.53
N SER A 547 -10.69 25.97 -29.53
CA SER A 547 -9.28 26.37 -29.52
C SER A 547 -8.38 25.28 -28.91
N LYS A 548 -7.06 25.44 -29.02
CA LYS A 548 -6.09 24.48 -28.46
C LYS A 548 -6.02 24.62 -26.93
N THR A 549 -6.21 23.52 -26.22
CA THR A 549 -6.13 23.44 -24.74
C THR A 549 -4.69 23.43 -24.23
N CYS A 550 -3.78 22.79 -24.95
CA CYS A 550 -2.35 22.78 -24.67
C CYS A 550 -1.53 22.75 -25.97
N PHE A 551 -0.24 23.07 -25.86
CA PHE A 551 0.74 23.06 -26.96
C PHE A 551 1.84 21.99 -26.80
N GLY A 552 1.72 21.13 -25.78
CA GLY A 552 2.68 20.10 -25.44
C GLY A 552 2.34 19.42 -24.12
N LYS A 553 3.21 18.50 -23.68
CA LYS A 553 3.15 17.88 -22.36
C LYS A 553 3.56 18.88 -21.27
N GLY A 554 2.95 18.78 -20.09
CA GLY A 554 3.32 19.52 -18.88
C GLY A 554 2.44 20.74 -18.58
N PRO A 555 2.29 21.13 -17.30
CA PRO A 555 1.38 22.19 -16.88
C PRO A 555 1.84 23.60 -17.29
N GLU A 556 3.08 23.75 -17.75
CA GLU A 556 3.60 24.97 -18.39
C GLU A 556 3.25 25.09 -19.89
N ARG A 557 2.61 24.07 -20.48
CA ARG A 557 2.16 24.06 -21.88
C ARG A 557 0.65 24.23 -22.05
N CYS A 558 -0.07 24.48 -20.96
CA CYS A 558 -1.49 24.80 -20.98
C CYS A 558 -1.76 26.20 -21.54
N THR A 559 -2.87 26.38 -22.25
CA THR A 559 -3.35 27.70 -22.67
C THR A 559 -3.94 28.49 -21.49
N MET A 560 -4.63 27.79 -20.58
CA MET A 560 -5.18 28.30 -19.32
C MET A 560 -5.11 27.21 -18.24
N CYS A 561 -5.00 27.62 -16.98
CA CYS A 561 -4.94 26.72 -15.83
C CYS A 561 -6.34 26.36 -15.31
N VAL A 562 -6.50 25.16 -14.72
CA VAL A 562 -7.74 24.76 -14.03
C VAL A 562 -7.85 25.44 -12.66
N HIS A 563 -6.78 25.38 -11.85
CA HIS A 563 -6.78 25.89 -10.48
C HIS A 563 -5.99 27.20 -10.36
N PHE A 564 -4.67 27.12 -10.13
CA PHE A 564 -3.78 28.25 -9.89
C PHE A 564 -2.59 28.25 -10.85
N LYS A 565 -1.83 29.34 -10.84
CA LYS A 565 -0.61 29.50 -11.65
C LYS A 565 0.56 29.96 -10.80
N ASP A 566 1.60 29.13 -10.68
CA ASP A 566 2.88 29.52 -10.08
C ASP A 566 3.93 29.79 -11.16
N GLY A 567 4.33 31.06 -11.30
CA GLY A 567 5.20 31.51 -12.38
C GLY A 567 4.63 31.12 -13.76
N PRO A 568 5.33 30.29 -14.56
CA PRO A 568 4.83 29.82 -15.86
C PRO A 568 3.90 28.59 -15.77
N ARG A 569 3.78 27.91 -14.61
CA ARG A 569 3.16 26.58 -14.51
C ARG A 569 1.77 26.63 -13.88
N CYS A 570 0.83 25.84 -14.40
CA CYS A 570 -0.42 25.57 -13.70
C CYS A 570 -0.21 24.61 -12.52
N VAL A 571 -0.87 24.85 -11.38
CA VAL A 571 -0.74 24.05 -10.16
C VAL A 571 -2.07 23.93 -9.42
N ALA A 572 -2.35 22.74 -8.87
CA ALA A 572 -3.58 22.47 -8.10
C ALA A 572 -3.70 23.28 -6.80
N SER A 573 -2.57 23.73 -6.25
CA SER A 573 -2.47 24.59 -5.05
C SER A 573 -1.12 25.32 -5.06
N CYS A 574 -1.06 26.51 -4.46
CA CYS A 574 0.20 27.24 -4.34
C CYS A 574 1.16 26.56 -3.36
N PRO A 575 2.49 26.61 -3.59
CA PRO A 575 3.49 26.04 -2.69
C PRO A 575 3.37 26.51 -1.23
N VAL A 576 3.45 25.56 -0.30
CA VAL A 576 3.45 25.80 1.16
C VAL A 576 4.53 24.91 1.77
N GLY A 577 5.39 25.48 2.62
CA GLY A 577 6.35 24.73 3.43
C GLY A 577 7.56 24.15 2.68
N LEU A 578 7.95 24.69 1.52
CA LEU A 578 9.06 24.13 0.74
C LEU A 578 10.43 24.65 1.18
N GLU A 579 11.37 23.74 1.45
CA GLU A 579 12.78 24.07 1.70
C GLU A 579 13.48 24.59 0.43
N SER A 580 14.53 25.40 0.63
CA SER A 580 15.23 26.14 -0.40
C SER A 580 16.71 26.32 -0.02
N GLU A 581 17.53 26.81 -0.95
CA GLU A 581 19.01 26.86 -0.92
C GLU A 581 19.64 27.44 0.38
N ASN A 582 18.89 28.23 1.16
CA ASN A 582 19.36 28.86 2.41
C ASN A 582 18.64 28.32 3.69
N ASN A 583 18.04 27.13 3.65
CA ASN A 583 17.12 26.59 4.69
C ASN A 583 15.87 27.46 5.00
N GLU A 584 15.65 28.55 4.27
CA GLU A 584 14.44 29.37 4.39
C GLU A 584 13.23 28.68 3.75
N VAL A 585 12.23 28.35 4.57
CA VAL A 585 10.92 27.80 4.18
C VAL A 585 10.14 28.78 3.28
N ILE A 586 9.66 28.30 2.14
CA ILE A 586 8.85 29.06 1.18
C ILE A 586 7.38 28.67 1.29
N SER A 587 6.54 29.68 1.49
CA SER A 587 5.09 29.57 1.34
C SER A 587 4.51 30.69 0.47
N LYS A 588 3.39 30.39 -0.19
CA LYS A 588 2.68 31.26 -1.13
C LYS A 588 1.17 31.19 -0.89
N PHE A 589 0.51 32.33 -1.04
CA PHE A 589 -0.94 32.44 -1.19
C PHE A 589 -1.28 32.62 -2.68
N HIS A 590 -2.57 32.68 -3.03
CA HIS A 590 -3.00 33.05 -4.38
C HIS A 590 -3.67 34.41 -4.40
N ASP A 591 -3.43 35.21 -5.44
CA ASP A 591 -4.13 36.46 -5.65
C ASP A 591 -5.53 36.26 -6.30
N LYS A 592 -6.22 37.37 -6.59
CA LYS A 592 -7.56 37.41 -7.19
C LYS A 592 -7.61 36.91 -8.64
N ASN A 593 -6.46 36.70 -9.29
CA ASN A 593 -6.33 36.12 -10.62
C ASN A 593 -5.84 34.65 -10.56
N ASN A 594 -5.88 34.04 -9.37
CA ASN A 594 -5.34 32.71 -9.07
C ASN A 594 -3.83 32.55 -9.34
N VAL A 595 -3.05 33.65 -9.31
CA VAL A 595 -1.59 33.58 -9.44
C VAL A 595 -0.93 33.47 -8.06
N CYS A 596 0.04 32.58 -7.91
CA CYS A 596 0.70 32.32 -6.62
C CYS A 596 1.72 33.40 -6.25
N GLN A 597 1.46 34.12 -5.16
CA GLN A 597 2.30 35.21 -4.63
C GLN A 597 2.98 34.77 -3.33
N ARG A 598 4.16 35.32 -3.01
CA ARG A 598 4.92 34.93 -1.80
C ARG A 598 4.29 35.53 -0.54
N CYS A 599 4.26 34.73 0.54
CA CYS A 599 3.97 35.23 1.88
C CYS A 599 5.03 36.23 2.36
N HIS A 600 4.66 37.03 3.38
CA HIS A 600 5.64 37.82 4.12
C HIS A 600 6.74 36.94 4.74
N LYS A 601 7.97 37.46 4.85
CA LYS A 601 9.16 36.70 5.30
C LYS A 601 9.03 36.08 6.69
N ASN A 602 8.17 36.65 7.54
CA ASN A 602 7.96 36.18 8.91
C ASN A 602 6.96 35.00 9.00
N CYS A 603 6.28 34.64 7.90
CA CYS A 603 5.28 33.57 7.91
C CYS A 603 5.93 32.18 7.82
N LEU A 604 6.30 31.58 8.96
CA LEU A 604 6.97 30.26 8.99
C LEU A 604 6.20 29.11 8.29
N HIS A 605 4.89 29.23 8.12
CA HIS A 605 4.06 28.14 7.58
C HIS A 605 3.07 28.58 6.49
N ARG A 606 2.16 29.50 6.75
CA ARG A 606 1.09 29.87 5.80
C ARG A 606 0.69 31.33 5.94
N CYS A 607 0.13 31.88 4.88
CA CYS A 607 -0.50 33.20 4.84
C CYS A 607 -1.72 33.14 3.92
N ASP A 608 -2.65 34.07 4.08
CA ASP A 608 -3.74 34.30 3.11
C ASP A 608 -3.53 35.63 2.32
N GLY A 609 -2.42 36.34 2.56
CA GLY A 609 -2.07 37.62 1.94
C GLY A 609 -0.56 37.96 2.03
N PRO A 610 -0.15 39.13 1.50
CA PRO A 610 1.27 39.49 1.33
C PRO A 610 1.94 40.07 2.59
N ASP A 611 1.17 40.54 3.58
CA ASP A 611 1.67 41.36 4.69
C ASP A 611 1.98 40.54 5.94
N ALA A 612 2.66 41.15 6.92
CA ALA A 612 3.09 40.45 8.14
C ALA A 612 1.92 39.98 9.02
N ASP A 613 0.80 40.71 8.99
CA ASP A 613 -0.41 40.39 9.74
C ASP A 613 -1.25 39.28 9.07
N ASP A 614 -1.00 39.00 7.78
CA ASP A 614 -1.62 37.87 7.05
C ASP A 614 -0.97 36.51 7.38
N CYS A 615 0.12 36.49 8.17
CA CYS A 615 0.79 35.26 8.60
C CYS A 615 -0.10 34.46 9.56
N ILE A 616 -0.58 33.28 9.15
CA ILE A 616 -1.46 32.44 9.96
C ILE A 616 -0.67 31.80 11.11
N PRO A 617 -0.98 32.07 12.39
CA PRO A 617 -0.29 31.44 13.51
C PRO A 617 -0.61 29.95 13.60
N ARG A 618 0.39 29.15 14.02
CA ARG A 618 0.34 27.66 14.06
C ARG A 618 -0.86 27.05 14.79
N ASN A 619 -1.52 27.81 15.68
CA ASN A 619 -2.68 27.38 16.48
C ASN A 619 -4.01 28.11 16.15
N SER A 620 -4.04 29.05 15.20
CA SER A 620 -5.21 29.91 14.98
C SER A 620 -6.19 29.36 13.94
N LEU A 621 -6.96 28.34 14.30
CA LEU A 621 -8.07 27.84 13.48
C LEU A 621 -9.30 27.39 14.29
N CYS A 622 -9.68 28.17 15.32
CA CYS A 622 -11.03 28.19 15.88
C CYS A 622 -11.28 29.45 16.74
N ILE A 623 -12.55 29.85 16.85
CA ILE A 623 -13.10 30.99 17.63
C ILE A 623 -12.98 32.38 16.97
N SER A 624 -14.05 32.79 16.27
CA SER A 624 -14.80 34.02 16.57
C SER A 624 -16.00 34.18 15.63
N LEU A 625 -17.24 34.04 16.13
CA LEU A 625 -18.45 34.74 15.66
C LEU A 625 -19.69 34.34 16.49
N HIS A 626 -19.85 34.96 17.67
CA HIS A 626 -21.09 34.91 18.46
C HIS A 626 -21.33 36.27 19.13
N SER A 627 -22.02 37.17 18.43
CA SER A 627 -22.58 38.41 19.00
C SER A 627 -23.71 38.98 18.11
N LEU A 628 -24.96 38.81 18.56
CA LEU A 628 -26.11 39.65 18.21
C LEU A 628 -26.57 39.59 16.71
N PRO A 629 -27.70 40.22 16.31
CA PRO A 629 -28.95 39.45 16.22
C PRO A 629 -29.68 39.53 14.86
N SER A 630 -30.67 38.66 14.66
CA SER A 630 -31.58 38.66 13.49
C SER A 630 -32.33 39.99 13.34
N PRO A 631 -32.55 40.47 12.09
CA PRO A 631 -33.81 40.11 11.44
C PRO A 631 -33.77 39.91 9.90
N GLN A 632 -34.53 38.89 9.45
CA GLN A 632 -35.39 38.80 8.26
C GLN A 632 -34.92 39.16 6.80
N PHE A 633 -35.43 38.32 5.88
CA PHE A 633 -35.63 38.49 4.42
C PHE A 633 -34.44 38.41 3.42
N THR A 634 -34.37 37.24 2.76
CA THR A 634 -34.08 37.02 1.32
C THR A 634 -32.89 37.71 0.61
N SER A 635 -31.80 36.96 0.43
CA SER A 635 -31.24 36.61 -0.90
C SER A 635 -30.03 35.68 -0.75
N SER A 636 -29.59 35.02 -1.83
CA SER A 636 -28.52 34.00 -1.81
C SER A 636 -27.19 34.50 -2.40
N PRO A 637 -26.10 34.46 -1.63
CA PRO A 637 -24.71 34.46 -2.10
C PRO A 637 -24.06 33.05 -1.99
N PRO A 638 -22.81 32.82 -2.47
CA PRO A 638 -22.45 31.51 -3.03
C PRO A 638 -21.80 30.50 -2.06
N LEU A 639 -22.00 29.21 -2.36
CA LEU A 639 -21.17 28.11 -1.88
C LEU A 639 -19.76 28.19 -2.51
N HIS A 640 -18.85 28.92 -1.88
CA HIS A 640 -17.43 28.87 -2.23
C HIS A 640 -16.77 27.63 -1.61
N CYS A 641 -16.00 26.90 -2.42
CA CYS A 641 -15.54 25.57 -2.04
C CYS A 641 -14.26 25.64 -1.19
N CYS A 642 -14.41 25.70 0.13
CA CYS A 642 -13.32 25.34 1.04
C CYS A 642 -13.03 23.84 0.90
N VAL A 643 -12.19 23.50 -0.08
CA VAL A 643 -11.50 22.22 -0.15
C VAL A 643 -10.53 22.17 1.02
N LEU A 644 -11.04 21.76 2.18
CA LEU A 644 -10.22 21.25 3.26
C LEU A 644 -9.45 20.07 2.70
N GLN A 645 -8.18 20.33 2.40
CA GLN A 645 -7.20 19.32 2.06
C GLN A 645 -7.13 18.38 3.27
N LEU A 646 -7.85 17.26 3.19
CA LEU A 646 -7.94 16.25 4.25
C LEU A 646 -6.62 15.47 4.29
N VAL A 647 -5.58 16.16 4.78
CA VAL A 647 -4.33 15.56 5.24
C VAL A 647 -4.70 14.36 6.08
N GLU A 648 -4.20 13.18 5.71
CA GLU A 648 -4.41 11.99 6.52
C GLU A 648 -3.81 12.26 7.91
N PRO A 649 -4.53 11.96 9.01
CA PRO A 649 -4.07 12.33 10.33
C PRO A 649 -2.70 11.69 10.58
N LEU A 650 -1.70 12.53 10.85
CA LEU A 650 -0.38 12.12 11.28
C LEU A 650 -0.54 11.07 12.38
N THR A 651 -0.01 9.87 12.18
CA THR A 651 0.17 8.94 13.29
C THR A 651 1.18 9.59 14.24
N PRO A 652 0.90 9.78 15.55
CA PRO A 652 1.83 10.44 16.48
C PRO A 652 3.17 9.68 16.69
N SER A 653 3.36 8.56 15.99
CA SER A 653 4.49 7.64 16.13
C SER A 653 5.27 7.41 14.82
N GLY A 654 4.76 7.83 13.65
CA GLY A 654 5.42 7.64 12.35
C GLY A 654 5.61 6.17 11.88
N THR A 655 5.12 5.19 12.64
CA THR A 655 5.31 3.75 12.38
C THR A 655 4.36 3.20 11.32
N ALA A 656 4.88 2.34 10.44
CA ALA A 656 4.07 1.51 9.55
C ALA A 656 3.30 0.43 10.36
N PRO A 657 2.09 0.02 9.93
CA PRO A 657 1.25 -0.88 10.72
C PRO A 657 1.74 -2.32 10.65
N ASN A 658 2.34 -2.78 11.75
CA ASN A 658 2.34 -4.18 12.19
C ASN A 658 2.02 -4.17 13.69
N GLN A 659 1.16 -5.09 14.11
CA GLN A 659 0.58 -5.21 15.47
C GLN A 659 -0.36 -4.06 15.88
N ALA A 660 -1.64 -4.40 16.03
CA ALA A 660 -2.60 -3.55 16.73
C ALA A 660 -2.48 -3.75 18.24
N GLN A 661 -1.73 -2.89 18.92
CA GLN A 661 -1.98 -2.67 20.34
C GLN A 661 -3.35 -2.01 20.49
N LEU A 662 -4.32 -2.76 21.02
CA LEU A 662 -5.68 -2.29 21.25
C LEU A 662 -5.67 -1.17 22.30
N ARG A 663 -5.69 0.09 21.85
CA ARG A 663 -5.55 1.25 22.74
C ARG A 663 -6.71 1.34 23.73
N ILE A 664 -6.45 1.14 25.00
CA ILE A 664 -7.42 1.38 26.08
C ILE A 664 -7.43 2.88 26.39
N LEU A 665 -8.61 3.47 26.37
CA LEU A 665 -8.90 4.88 26.66
C LEU A 665 -9.57 4.97 28.04
N LYS A 666 -9.20 5.98 28.83
CA LYS A 666 -9.89 6.31 30.08
C LYS A 666 -11.19 7.05 29.78
N GLU A 667 -12.20 6.87 30.62
CA GLU A 667 -13.47 7.61 30.51
C GLU A 667 -13.27 9.14 30.63
N THR A 668 -12.26 9.56 31.40
CA THR A 668 -11.83 10.96 31.53
C THR A 668 -11.32 11.59 30.23
N GLU A 669 -10.84 10.80 29.27
CA GLU A 669 -10.42 11.28 27.93
C GLU A 669 -11.62 11.52 26.99
N LEU A 670 -12.81 10.99 27.31
CA LEU A 670 -13.96 10.95 26.41
C LEU A 670 -15.08 11.89 26.87
N ARG A 671 -15.27 13.01 26.15
CA ARG A 671 -16.42 13.90 26.35
C ARG A 671 -17.56 13.52 25.40
N TRP A 672 -18.71 13.16 25.97
CA TRP A 672 -19.88 12.73 25.22
C TRP A 672 -20.64 13.94 24.65
N GLY A 673 -21.35 13.71 23.56
CA GLY A 673 -22.23 14.67 22.89
C GLY A 673 -23.52 13.98 22.42
N LYS A 674 -24.20 14.55 21.41
CA LYS A 674 -25.50 14.01 20.96
C LYS A 674 -25.41 12.55 20.51
N MET A 675 -26.46 11.78 20.80
CA MET A 675 -26.67 10.48 20.16
C MET A 675 -26.76 10.66 18.64
N LEU A 676 -26.12 9.75 17.91
CA LEU A 676 -26.14 9.64 16.45
C LEU A 676 -27.05 8.49 15.99
N GLY A 677 -27.12 7.40 16.75
CA GLY A 677 -28.00 6.26 16.43
C GLY A 677 -28.13 5.25 17.57
N SER A 678 -29.11 4.37 17.46
CA SER A 678 -29.38 3.29 18.43
C SER A 678 -29.84 2.05 17.66
N GLY A 679 -29.28 0.89 18.00
CA GLY A 679 -29.51 -0.36 17.26
C GLY A 679 -29.37 -1.60 18.12
N ALA A 680 -29.33 -2.77 17.48
CA ALA A 680 -29.17 -4.05 18.16
C ALA A 680 -27.85 -4.14 18.93
N PHE A 681 -26.76 -3.65 18.32
CA PHE A 681 -25.39 -3.81 18.83
C PHE A 681 -24.91 -2.68 19.75
N GLY A 682 -25.77 -1.72 20.11
CA GLY A 682 -25.38 -0.61 20.97
C GLY A 682 -26.14 0.69 20.75
N THR A 683 -25.61 1.77 21.34
CA THR A 683 -25.93 3.16 21.01
C THR A 683 -24.66 3.87 20.56
N VAL A 684 -24.75 4.74 19.56
CA VAL A 684 -23.62 5.49 19.01
C VAL A 684 -23.81 6.96 19.34
N HIS A 685 -22.82 7.57 19.99
CA HIS A 685 -22.78 8.98 20.34
C HIS A 685 -21.68 9.70 19.56
N LYS A 686 -21.91 10.97 19.22
CA LYS A 686 -20.81 11.88 18.85
C LYS A 686 -20.03 12.17 20.12
N GLY A 687 -18.71 12.10 20.07
CA GLY A 687 -17.84 12.46 21.18
C GLY A 687 -16.67 13.35 20.75
N ILE A 688 -15.96 13.84 21.75
CA ILE A 688 -14.62 14.43 21.62
C ILE A 688 -13.69 13.60 22.49
N TRP A 689 -12.70 12.98 21.87
CA TRP A 689 -11.59 12.34 22.56
C TRP A 689 -10.47 13.37 22.74
N THR A 690 -9.95 13.50 23.97
CA THR A 690 -8.82 14.36 24.32
C THR A 690 -7.80 13.48 25.04
N PRO A 691 -6.68 13.08 24.40
CA PRO A 691 -5.71 12.18 25.01
C PRO A 691 -5.13 12.76 26.31
N GLU A 692 -4.88 11.91 27.30
CA GLU A 692 -4.38 12.36 28.60
C GLU A 692 -2.97 12.97 28.48
N GLY A 693 -2.81 14.21 28.98
CA GLY A 693 -1.58 15.01 28.81
C GLY A 693 -1.52 15.84 27.51
N ASP A 694 -2.49 15.69 26.61
CA ASP A 694 -2.54 16.39 25.32
C ASP A 694 -3.76 17.34 25.23
N ASN A 695 -3.64 18.44 24.49
CA ASN A 695 -4.74 19.41 24.29
C ASN A 695 -5.52 19.18 22.98
N VAL A 696 -5.12 18.21 22.16
CA VAL A 696 -5.76 17.90 20.87
C VAL A 696 -7.14 17.26 21.07
N LYS A 697 -8.18 17.91 20.53
CA LYS A 697 -9.59 17.47 20.60
C LYS A 697 -10.01 16.76 19.32
N ILE A 698 -10.04 15.43 19.35
CA ILE A 698 -10.33 14.57 18.20
C ILE A 698 -11.85 14.28 18.14
N PRO A 699 -12.55 14.57 17.04
CA PRO A 699 -13.96 14.23 16.89
C PRO A 699 -14.13 12.73 16.62
N VAL A 700 -14.86 12.05 17.52
CA VAL A 700 -15.02 10.59 17.50
C VAL A 700 -16.48 10.16 17.48
N ALA A 701 -16.73 8.93 17.05
CA ALA A 701 -17.97 8.21 17.31
C ALA A 701 -17.71 7.17 18.41
N ILE A 702 -18.53 7.19 19.46
CA ILE A 702 -18.43 6.31 20.63
C ILE A 702 -19.61 5.34 20.57
N LYS A 703 -19.36 4.07 20.23
CA LYS A 703 -20.36 3.00 20.21
C LYS A 703 -20.33 2.26 21.56
N ILE A 704 -21.32 2.53 22.41
CA ILE A 704 -21.53 1.84 23.68
C ILE A 704 -22.25 0.53 23.37
N LEU A 705 -21.60 -0.60 23.66
CA LEU A 705 -22.19 -1.93 23.49
C LEU A 705 -23.22 -2.19 24.61
N ARG A 706 -24.28 -2.96 24.30
CA ARG A 706 -25.30 -3.33 25.30
C ARG A 706 -24.74 -4.40 26.25
N GLU A 707 -25.24 -4.42 27.49
CA GLU A 707 -24.80 -5.39 28.51
C GLU A 707 -24.84 -6.83 28.02
N ALA A 708 -23.70 -7.52 28.19
CA ALA A 708 -23.56 -8.94 27.97
C ALA A 708 -23.66 -9.67 29.32
N THR A 709 -24.80 -10.33 29.58
CA THR A 709 -25.08 -11.02 30.85
C THR A 709 -24.32 -12.34 31.04
N SER A 710 -23.13 -12.50 30.44
CA SER A 710 -22.28 -13.69 30.60
C SER A 710 -20.79 -13.39 30.37
N PRO A 711 -19.87 -14.05 31.09
CA PRO A 711 -18.42 -13.87 30.87
C PRO A 711 -17.92 -14.25 29.48
N LYS A 712 -18.55 -15.23 28.80
CA LYS A 712 -18.17 -15.66 27.43
C LYS A 712 -18.25 -14.48 26.45
N ALA A 713 -19.40 -13.79 26.44
CA ALA A 713 -19.65 -12.69 25.53
C ALA A 713 -18.74 -11.47 25.76
N ASN A 714 -18.23 -11.24 26.98
CA ASN A 714 -17.21 -10.22 27.22
C ASN A 714 -15.85 -10.55 26.58
N LYS A 715 -15.50 -11.84 26.44
CA LYS A 715 -14.33 -12.27 25.66
C LYS A 715 -14.58 -12.05 24.17
N ASP A 716 -15.73 -12.53 23.67
CA ASP A 716 -16.10 -12.42 22.25
C ASP A 716 -16.06 -10.96 21.76
N ILE A 717 -16.52 -10.01 22.59
CA ILE A 717 -16.45 -8.55 22.35
C ILE A 717 -15.02 -8.02 22.26
N LEU A 718 -14.09 -8.52 23.09
CA LEU A 718 -12.69 -8.09 23.08
C LEU A 718 -11.92 -8.69 21.89
N ASP A 719 -12.20 -9.94 21.54
CA ASP A 719 -11.65 -10.59 20.35
C ASP A 719 -12.15 -9.87 19.07
N GLU A 720 -13.43 -9.49 19.00
CA GLU A 720 -13.99 -8.62 17.94
C GLU A 720 -13.30 -7.25 17.89
N ALA A 721 -13.06 -6.61 19.05
CA ALA A 721 -12.38 -5.31 19.11
C ALA A 721 -10.91 -5.38 18.65
N TYR A 722 -10.20 -6.47 18.97
CA TYR A 722 -8.83 -6.72 18.52
C TYR A 722 -8.76 -6.88 16.99
N ILE A 723 -9.70 -7.63 16.41
CA ILE A 723 -9.89 -7.74 14.95
C ILE A 723 -10.22 -6.37 14.34
N MET A 724 -11.06 -5.56 14.99
CA MET A 724 -11.38 -4.20 14.53
C MET A 724 -10.19 -3.24 14.52
N ALA A 725 -9.18 -3.45 15.38
CA ALA A 725 -7.98 -2.63 15.45
C ALA A 725 -6.88 -3.07 14.45
N SER A 726 -6.80 -4.35 14.09
CA SER A 726 -5.79 -4.87 13.15
C SER A 726 -6.06 -4.53 11.69
N MET A 727 -7.30 -4.19 11.32
CA MET A 727 -7.66 -3.80 9.95
C MET A 727 -7.14 -2.41 9.57
N SER A 728 -6.43 -2.34 8.45
CA SER A 728 -5.92 -1.11 7.85
C SER A 728 -6.17 -1.09 6.33
N HIS A 729 -7.30 -0.48 5.93
CA HIS A 729 -7.66 -0.31 4.52
C HIS A 729 -8.45 1.01 4.29
N PRO A 730 -8.19 1.77 3.20
CA PRO A 730 -8.83 3.08 2.96
C PRO A 730 -10.37 3.07 2.97
N HIS A 731 -11.01 1.95 2.62
CA HIS A 731 -12.48 1.82 2.59
C HIS A 731 -13.08 1.05 3.78
N LEU A 732 -12.34 0.91 4.89
CA LEU A 732 -12.88 0.45 6.19
C LEU A 732 -12.79 1.57 7.23
N VAL A 733 -13.66 1.56 8.24
CA VAL A 733 -13.54 2.38 9.44
C VAL A 733 -12.55 1.72 10.41
N HIS A 734 -11.56 2.48 10.86
CA HIS A 734 -10.52 2.02 11.79
C HIS A 734 -10.89 2.35 13.25
N LEU A 735 -10.57 1.46 14.18
CA LEU A 735 -10.79 1.61 15.62
C LEU A 735 -9.63 2.41 16.24
N LEU A 736 -9.94 3.55 16.87
CA LEU A 736 -8.95 4.41 17.53
C LEU A 736 -8.62 3.94 18.95
N GLY A 737 -9.56 3.21 19.58
CA GLY A 737 -9.39 2.60 20.89
C GLY A 737 -10.69 2.05 21.46
N ILE A 738 -10.61 1.46 22.64
CA ILE A 738 -11.75 1.00 23.45
C ILE A 738 -11.77 1.70 24.80
N CYS A 739 -12.94 1.97 25.37
CA CYS A 739 -13.08 2.41 26.74
C CYS A 739 -13.73 1.30 27.58
N LEU A 740 -13.05 0.91 28.67
CA LEU A 740 -13.49 -0.15 29.57
C LEU A 740 -14.12 0.48 30.81
N THR A 741 -15.43 0.73 30.71
CA THR A 741 -16.30 1.24 31.79
C THR A 741 -17.28 0.12 32.20
N PRO A 742 -18.33 0.35 33.02
CA PRO A 742 -19.37 -0.66 33.26
C PRO A 742 -20.03 -1.20 31.97
N HIS A 743 -19.91 -0.46 30.85
CA HIS A 743 -20.15 -0.97 29.51
C HIS A 743 -18.90 -0.80 28.64
N VAL A 744 -18.66 -1.74 27.70
CA VAL A 744 -17.56 -1.60 26.73
C VAL A 744 -17.96 -0.59 25.66
N GLN A 745 -17.07 0.37 25.38
CA GLN A 745 -17.27 1.41 24.37
C GLN A 745 -16.21 1.28 23.27
N LEU A 746 -16.61 1.22 22.00
CA LEU A 746 -15.71 1.23 20.85
C LEU A 746 -15.61 2.65 20.28
N VAL A 747 -14.40 3.17 20.10
CA VAL A 747 -14.16 4.57 19.69
C VAL A 747 -13.52 4.62 18.31
N THR A 748 -14.23 5.20 17.33
CA THR A 748 -13.79 5.34 15.93
C THR A 748 -13.75 6.81 15.51
N GLN A 749 -13.10 7.12 14.38
CA GLN A 749 -13.14 8.45 13.79
C GLN A 749 -14.58 8.83 13.38
N LEU A 750 -15.04 10.02 13.75
CA LEU A 750 -16.35 10.51 13.32
C LEU A 750 -16.37 10.78 11.81
N MET A 751 -17.25 10.09 11.08
CA MET A 751 -17.51 10.38 9.66
C MET A 751 -18.55 11.52 9.55
N PRO A 752 -18.24 12.65 8.90
CA PRO A 752 -19.03 13.88 9.04
C PRO A 752 -20.36 13.87 8.26
N LEU A 753 -20.51 13.00 7.26
CA LEU A 753 -21.67 12.96 6.36
C LEU A 753 -22.60 11.75 6.62
N GLY A 754 -22.53 11.15 7.81
CA GLY A 754 -23.45 10.09 8.26
C GLY A 754 -23.29 8.75 7.54
N CYS A 755 -24.38 7.97 7.50
CA CYS A 755 -24.42 6.70 6.77
C CYS A 755 -24.89 6.91 5.32
N LEU A 756 -24.46 6.02 4.43
CA LEU A 756 -24.70 6.12 2.99
C LEU A 756 -26.18 5.93 2.63
N LEU A 757 -26.95 5.19 3.45
CA LEU A 757 -28.41 5.05 3.29
C LEU A 757 -29.17 6.36 3.55
N GLU A 758 -28.76 7.15 4.54
CA GLU A 758 -29.36 8.46 4.81
C GLU A 758 -28.88 9.48 3.76
N TYR A 759 -27.56 9.51 3.50
CA TYR A 759 -26.96 10.40 2.52
C TYR A 759 -27.56 10.22 1.11
N THR A 760 -27.82 8.99 0.66
CA THR A 760 -28.42 8.70 -0.66
C THR A 760 -29.88 9.15 -0.79
N ARG A 761 -30.63 9.17 0.33
CA ARG A 761 -32.00 9.70 0.36
C ARG A 761 -32.02 11.23 0.38
N GLU A 762 -31.23 11.83 1.27
CA GLU A 762 -31.17 13.29 1.46
C GLU A 762 -30.59 14.03 0.24
N HIS A 763 -29.61 13.43 -0.44
CA HIS A 763 -28.86 14.07 -1.53
C HIS A 763 -29.22 13.51 -2.91
N ARG A 764 -30.37 12.82 -3.05
CA ARG A 764 -30.80 12.10 -4.26
C ARG A 764 -30.59 12.87 -5.56
N GLU A 765 -30.99 14.14 -5.59
CA GLU A 765 -30.88 15.03 -6.76
C GLU A 765 -29.43 15.37 -7.16
N ARG A 766 -28.47 15.25 -6.23
CA ARG A 766 -27.05 15.60 -6.42
C ARG A 766 -26.15 14.38 -6.66
N ILE A 767 -26.73 13.17 -6.72
CA ILE A 767 -25.99 11.92 -6.82
C ILE A 767 -26.05 11.40 -8.27
N GLY A 768 -25.00 11.68 -9.03
CA GLY A 768 -24.84 11.18 -10.39
C GLY A 768 -24.39 9.71 -10.47
N SER A 769 -24.56 9.11 -11.64
CA SER A 769 -24.21 7.69 -11.93
C SER A 769 -22.75 7.33 -11.62
N GLN A 770 -21.82 8.25 -11.89
CA GLN A 770 -20.41 8.10 -11.53
C GLN A 770 -20.21 7.84 -10.03
N LEU A 771 -21.00 8.50 -9.18
CA LEU A 771 -20.84 8.44 -7.73
C LEU A 771 -21.35 7.10 -7.17
N LEU A 772 -22.51 6.64 -7.65
CA LEU A 772 -23.07 5.33 -7.32
C LEU A 772 -22.13 4.17 -7.68
N LEU A 773 -21.55 4.17 -8.89
CA LEU A 773 -20.59 3.15 -9.31
C LEU A 773 -19.27 3.26 -8.56
N ASN A 774 -18.79 4.48 -8.25
CA ASN A 774 -17.60 4.67 -7.43
C ASN A 774 -17.79 4.13 -6.01
N TRP A 775 -18.96 4.32 -5.38
CA TRP A 775 -19.26 3.72 -4.08
C TRP A 775 -19.31 2.19 -4.16
N ALA A 776 -19.92 1.61 -5.20
CA ALA A 776 -19.90 0.16 -5.42
C ALA A 776 -18.46 -0.40 -5.49
N VAL A 777 -17.57 0.26 -6.25
CA VAL A 777 -16.14 -0.09 -6.31
C VAL A 777 -15.46 0.00 -4.94
N GLN A 778 -15.74 1.03 -4.16
CA GLN A 778 -15.11 1.24 -2.85
C GLN A 778 -15.57 0.20 -1.82
N ILE A 779 -16.86 -0.15 -1.83
CA ILE A 779 -17.41 -1.22 -0.99
C ILE A 779 -16.83 -2.58 -1.42
N ALA A 780 -16.79 -2.88 -2.73
CA ALA A 780 -16.21 -4.13 -3.24
C ALA A 780 -14.72 -4.29 -2.86
N LYS A 781 -13.93 -3.20 -2.92
CA LYS A 781 -12.54 -3.20 -2.45
C LYS A 781 -12.43 -3.37 -0.93
N GLY A 782 -13.33 -2.73 -0.16
CA GLY A 782 -13.41 -2.92 1.29
C GLY A 782 -13.65 -4.38 1.66
N MET A 783 -14.61 -5.02 1.00
CA MET A 783 -14.96 -6.43 1.22
C MET A 783 -13.90 -7.40 0.68
N LEU A 784 -13.22 -7.09 -0.43
CA LEU A 784 -12.08 -7.88 -0.91
C LEU A 784 -10.96 -7.95 0.13
N TYR A 785 -10.65 -6.84 0.81
CA TYR A 785 -9.67 -6.86 1.90
C TYR A 785 -10.14 -7.75 3.05
N LEU A 786 -11.43 -7.79 3.39
CA LEU A 786 -11.97 -8.70 4.39
C LEU A 786 -11.89 -10.18 3.96
N GLU A 787 -12.17 -10.48 2.68
CA GLU A 787 -11.96 -11.82 2.08
C GLU A 787 -10.48 -12.24 2.19
N GLU A 788 -9.54 -11.34 1.87
CA GLU A 788 -8.10 -11.58 1.98
C GLU A 788 -7.62 -11.71 3.45
N GLN A 789 -8.33 -11.10 4.42
CA GLN A 789 -8.09 -11.29 5.86
C GLN A 789 -8.94 -12.41 6.50
N ARG A 790 -9.64 -13.25 5.70
CA ARG A 790 -10.53 -14.35 6.18
C ARG A 790 -11.65 -13.90 7.15
N LEU A 791 -12.10 -12.66 7.02
CA LEU A 791 -13.12 -12.06 7.88
C LEU A 791 -14.47 -11.97 7.15
N VAL A 792 -15.52 -12.56 7.73
CA VAL A 792 -16.91 -12.49 7.22
C VAL A 792 -17.65 -11.39 7.97
N HIS A 793 -18.23 -10.42 7.26
CA HIS A 793 -18.83 -9.20 7.81
C HIS A 793 -20.23 -9.41 8.39
N ARG A 794 -21.06 -10.24 7.75
CA ARG A 794 -22.37 -10.75 8.23
C ARG A 794 -23.51 -9.72 8.39
N ASP A 795 -23.22 -8.42 8.36
CA ASP A 795 -24.22 -7.34 8.20
C ASP A 795 -23.76 -6.24 7.23
N LEU A 796 -23.48 -6.58 5.97
CA LEU A 796 -23.21 -5.58 4.94
C LEU A 796 -24.54 -5.00 4.40
N ALA A 797 -24.72 -3.70 4.57
CA ALA A 797 -25.90 -2.93 4.16
C ALA A 797 -25.53 -1.45 3.95
N ALA A 798 -26.34 -0.68 3.21
CA ALA A 798 -26.04 0.74 2.94
C ALA A 798 -26.01 1.62 4.22
N ARG A 799 -26.68 1.20 5.29
CA ARG A 799 -26.61 1.81 6.63
C ARG A 799 -25.28 1.60 7.35
N ASN A 800 -24.56 0.52 7.02
CA ASN A 800 -23.28 0.13 7.62
C ASN A 800 -22.10 0.56 6.74
N VAL A 801 -22.33 1.52 5.83
CA VAL A 801 -21.30 2.22 5.06
C VAL A 801 -21.41 3.71 5.44
N LEU A 802 -20.30 4.33 5.86
CA LEU A 802 -20.23 5.73 6.26
C LEU A 802 -19.56 6.60 5.19
N VAL A 803 -19.96 7.86 5.14
CA VAL A 803 -19.49 8.84 4.16
C VAL A 803 -18.45 9.78 4.81
N LYS A 804 -17.17 9.68 4.39
CA LYS A 804 -16.08 10.58 4.81
C LYS A 804 -16.18 11.91 4.05
N THR A 805 -16.34 11.80 2.74
CA THR A 805 -16.59 12.87 1.76
C THR A 805 -17.50 12.28 0.67
N PRO A 806 -18.18 13.06 -0.19
CA PRO A 806 -19.05 12.49 -1.22
C PRO A 806 -18.35 11.44 -2.10
N GLN A 807 -17.05 11.62 -2.37
CA GLN A 807 -16.22 10.73 -3.16
C GLN A 807 -15.53 9.59 -2.37
N HIS A 808 -15.68 9.51 -1.03
CA HIS A 808 -14.97 8.52 -0.19
C HIS A 808 -15.90 7.92 0.87
N VAL A 809 -16.17 6.62 0.73
CA VAL A 809 -16.96 5.82 1.69
C VAL A 809 -16.11 4.75 2.41
N LYS A 810 -16.55 4.37 3.61
CA LYS A 810 -15.90 3.39 4.49
C LYS A 810 -16.92 2.44 5.12
N ILE A 811 -16.70 1.12 5.06
CA ILE A 811 -17.54 0.09 5.69
C ILE A 811 -17.33 0.11 7.22
N THR A 812 -18.39 -0.14 7.99
CA THR A 812 -18.39 -0.13 9.45
C THR A 812 -19.36 -1.17 10.04
N ASP A 813 -19.46 -1.18 11.37
CA ASP A 813 -20.31 -2.07 12.18
C ASP A 813 -20.01 -3.58 12.06
N PHE A 814 -18.72 -3.91 12.24
CA PHE A 814 -18.22 -5.28 12.40
C PHE A 814 -18.75 -6.02 13.65
N GLY A 815 -19.84 -5.57 14.29
CA GLY A 815 -20.44 -6.18 15.49
C GLY A 815 -21.20 -7.49 15.27
N LEU A 816 -21.08 -8.08 14.07
CA LEU A 816 -21.35 -9.50 13.80
C LEU A 816 -20.15 -10.20 13.13
N ALA A 817 -19.02 -9.52 12.94
CA ALA A 817 -17.93 -10.05 12.12
C ALA A 817 -17.27 -11.27 12.78
N ARG A 818 -16.85 -12.24 11.98
CA ARG A 818 -16.10 -13.42 12.45
C ARG A 818 -14.90 -13.67 11.55
N LEU A 819 -13.76 -13.89 12.18
CA LEU A 819 -12.56 -14.44 11.54
C LEU A 819 -12.79 -15.95 11.37
N LEU A 820 -12.49 -16.49 10.19
CA LEU A 820 -12.49 -17.94 9.94
C LEU A 820 -11.11 -18.51 10.28
N ASP A 821 -11.09 -19.63 10.99
CA ASP A 821 -9.85 -20.30 11.37
C ASP A 821 -9.09 -20.84 10.15
N VAL A 822 -7.81 -21.21 10.32
CA VAL A 822 -6.93 -21.58 9.19
C VAL A 822 -7.50 -22.75 8.33
N ASN A 823 -8.25 -23.64 8.96
CA ASN A 823 -8.87 -24.82 8.35
C ASN A 823 -10.38 -24.66 8.05
N GLU A 824 -10.99 -23.53 8.41
CA GLU A 824 -12.43 -23.29 8.24
C GLU A 824 -12.72 -22.45 6.98
N MET A 825 -13.86 -22.72 6.33
CA MET A 825 -14.36 -21.94 5.18
C MET A 825 -15.74 -21.32 5.43
N GLU A 826 -16.38 -21.68 6.56
CA GLU A 826 -17.72 -21.22 6.94
C GLU A 826 -17.83 -21.07 8.46
N TYR A 827 -18.67 -20.14 8.91
CA TYR A 827 -18.99 -19.91 10.32
C TYR A 827 -20.45 -20.24 10.60
N HIS A 828 -20.71 -21.10 11.59
CA HIS A 828 -22.04 -21.44 12.09
C HIS A 828 -22.37 -20.59 13.32
N ALA A 829 -23.51 -19.89 13.32
CA ALA A 829 -23.85 -18.95 14.39
C ALA A 829 -24.78 -19.52 15.48
N ASP A 830 -24.33 -19.56 16.73
CA ASP A 830 -25.05 -20.04 17.94
C ASP A 830 -26.45 -19.43 18.17
N GLY A 831 -26.78 -18.28 17.56
CA GLY A 831 -28.08 -17.64 17.75
C GLY A 831 -28.15 -16.18 17.32
N GLY A 832 -29.02 -15.40 17.98
CA GLY A 832 -29.12 -13.95 17.83
C GLY A 832 -30.10 -13.44 16.77
N LYS A 833 -30.32 -12.11 16.80
CA LYS A 833 -31.10 -11.35 15.80
C LYS A 833 -30.29 -11.18 14.52
N MET A 834 -30.94 -11.28 13.36
CA MET A 834 -30.29 -11.30 12.05
C MET A 834 -30.94 -10.31 11.07
N PRO A 835 -30.17 -9.68 10.16
CA PRO A 835 -30.66 -8.75 9.16
C PRO A 835 -31.30 -9.48 7.95
N ILE A 836 -32.31 -10.33 8.20
CA ILE A 836 -32.85 -11.35 7.26
C ILE A 836 -32.96 -10.89 5.79
N LYS A 837 -33.39 -9.66 5.53
CA LYS A 837 -33.62 -9.14 4.17
C LYS A 837 -32.34 -8.87 3.34
N TRP A 838 -31.18 -8.85 3.98
CA TRP A 838 -29.87 -8.71 3.34
C TRP A 838 -29.13 -10.04 3.20
N LEU A 839 -29.55 -11.08 3.93
CA LEU A 839 -28.82 -12.35 4.03
C LEU A 839 -29.13 -13.31 2.88
N ALA A 840 -28.15 -14.18 2.61
CA ALA A 840 -28.29 -15.32 1.72
C ALA A 840 -29.16 -16.42 2.35
N LEU A 841 -29.75 -17.27 1.51
CA LEU A 841 -30.72 -18.28 1.96
C LEU A 841 -30.11 -19.28 2.95
N GLU A 842 -28.89 -19.75 2.71
CA GLU A 842 -28.14 -20.64 3.61
C GLU A 842 -27.86 -19.99 4.97
N SER A 843 -27.62 -18.68 5.00
CA SER A 843 -27.43 -17.92 6.24
C SER A 843 -28.73 -17.77 7.02
N ILE A 844 -29.89 -17.69 6.35
CA ILE A 844 -31.19 -17.59 7.01
C ILE A 844 -31.65 -18.96 7.54
N GLN A 845 -31.52 -20.01 6.74
CA GLN A 845 -32.04 -21.36 7.06
C GLN A 845 -31.11 -22.16 7.97
N HIS A 846 -29.79 -22.09 7.73
CA HIS A 846 -28.80 -22.94 8.40
C HIS A 846 -27.82 -22.16 9.27
N ARG A 847 -27.92 -20.82 9.30
CA ARG A 847 -27.00 -19.93 10.05
C ARG A 847 -25.53 -20.05 9.62
N ILE A 848 -25.31 -20.48 8.37
CA ILE A 848 -24.01 -20.58 7.71
C ILE A 848 -23.61 -19.21 7.15
N PHE A 849 -22.41 -18.75 7.49
CA PHE A 849 -21.85 -17.48 7.01
C PHE A 849 -20.48 -17.69 6.36
N THR A 850 -20.34 -17.19 5.13
CA THR A 850 -19.14 -17.28 4.29
C THR A 850 -18.91 -15.96 3.54
N HIS A 851 -17.74 -15.76 2.93
CA HIS A 851 -17.52 -14.63 2.02
C HIS A 851 -18.56 -14.59 0.87
N GLN A 852 -19.06 -15.75 0.41
CA GLN A 852 -20.11 -15.82 -0.61
C GLN A 852 -21.50 -15.41 -0.07
N SER A 853 -21.74 -15.48 1.24
CA SER A 853 -22.93 -14.89 1.89
C SER A 853 -22.83 -13.36 2.05
N ASP A 854 -21.61 -12.84 2.24
CA ASP A 854 -21.35 -11.41 2.16
C ASP A 854 -21.51 -10.88 0.73
N VAL A 855 -21.16 -11.67 -0.31
CA VAL A 855 -21.41 -11.31 -1.72
C VAL A 855 -22.91 -11.11 -1.99
N TRP A 856 -23.78 -11.96 -1.44
CA TRP A 856 -25.23 -11.77 -1.52
C TRP A 856 -25.66 -10.45 -0.85
N SER A 857 -25.13 -10.19 0.36
CA SER A 857 -25.36 -8.97 1.14
C SER A 857 -24.87 -7.71 0.40
N TYR A 858 -23.75 -7.81 -0.33
CA TYR A 858 -23.26 -6.79 -1.25
C TYR A 858 -24.24 -6.55 -2.40
N GLY A 859 -24.77 -7.60 -3.03
CA GLY A 859 -25.80 -7.48 -4.06
C GLY A 859 -27.02 -6.68 -3.58
N VAL A 860 -27.51 -6.96 -2.36
CA VAL A 860 -28.61 -6.19 -1.74
C VAL A 860 -28.18 -4.75 -1.43
N THR A 861 -26.95 -4.55 -0.94
CA THR A 861 -26.40 -3.20 -0.68
C THR A 861 -26.33 -2.35 -1.95
N ILE A 862 -25.87 -2.90 -3.08
CA ILE A 862 -25.85 -2.15 -4.35
C ILE A 862 -27.28 -1.88 -4.83
N TRP A 863 -28.23 -2.79 -4.61
CA TRP A 863 -29.64 -2.51 -4.90
C TRP A 863 -30.20 -1.34 -4.05
N GLU A 864 -29.85 -1.25 -2.77
CA GLU A 864 -30.18 -0.06 -1.94
C GLU A 864 -29.59 1.21 -2.55
N LEU A 865 -28.32 1.22 -2.96
CA LEU A 865 -27.69 2.42 -3.55
C LEU A 865 -28.39 2.85 -4.85
N MET A 866 -28.62 1.91 -5.77
CA MET A 866 -29.20 2.23 -7.07
C MET A 866 -30.67 2.66 -6.98
N THR A 867 -31.39 2.23 -5.94
CA THR A 867 -32.76 2.70 -5.65
C THR A 867 -32.81 4.00 -4.82
N PHE A 868 -31.67 4.63 -4.52
CA PHE A 868 -31.56 5.77 -3.61
C PHE A 868 -32.12 5.50 -2.20
N GLY A 869 -31.88 4.29 -1.69
CA GLY A 869 -32.23 3.87 -0.34
C GLY A 869 -33.66 3.36 -0.19
N CYS A 870 -34.28 2.75 -1.21
CA CYS A 870 -35.50 1.98 -1.01
C CYS A 870 -35.25 0.78 -0.09
N LYS A 871 -36.30 0.28 0.57
CA LYS A 871 -36.18 -0.83 1.51
C LYS A 871 -36.19 -2.17 0.77
N PRO A 872 -35.21 -3.06 0.98
CA PRO A 872 -35.28 -4.41 0.41
C PRO A 872 -36.57 -5.12 0.79
N TYR A 873 -37.21 -5.76 -0.20
CA TYR A 873 -38.48 -6.49 -0.07
C TYR A 873 -39.55 -5.69 0.72
N GLU A 874 -39.79 -4.42 0.36
CA GLU A 874 -40.80 -3.55 0.97
C GLU A 874 -42.17 -4.26 1.11
N GLY A 875 -42.93 -3.96 2.17
CA GLY A 875 -44.20 -4.63 2.49
C GLY A 875 -44.09 -6.06 3.05
N ILE A 876 -43.12 -6.87 2.60
CA ILE A 876 -42.99 -8.28 2.97
C ILE A 876 -42.43 -8.43 4.41
N PRO A 877 -43.05 -9.23 5.31
CA PRO A 877 -42.49 -9.50 6.64
C PRO A 877 -41.22 -10.36 6.58
N ALA A 878 -40.28 -10.15 7.50
CA ALA A 878 -38.98 -10.82 7.48
C ALA A 878 -39.05 -12.36 7.55
N ARG A 879 -40.05 -12.91 8.24
CA ARG A 879 -40.30 -14.36 8.35
C ARG A 879 -40.71 -15.02 7.02
N ASP A 880 -41.26 -14.25 6.09
CA ASP A 880 -41.84 -14.76 4.84
C ASP A 880 -40.83 -14.71 3.66
N ILE A 881 -39.62 -14.16 3.92
CA ILE A 881 -38.52 -14.01 2.96
C ILE A 881 -37.92 -15.35 2.49
N PRO A 882 -37.68 -16.38 3.33
CA PRO A 882 -37.07 -17.64 2.87
C PRO A 882 -37.91 -18.30 1.78
N THR A 883 -39.22 -18.45 2.04
CA THR A 883 -40.20 -19.05 1.12
C THR A 883 -40.46 -18.23 -0.14
N LEU A 884 -39.99 -16.98 -0.19
CA LEU A 884 -39.94 -16.17 -1.40
C LEU A 884 -38.64 -16.45 -2.17
N LEU A 885 -37.49 -16.44 -1.50
CA LEU A 885 -36.18 -16.73 -2.11
C LEU A 885 -36.07 -18.15 -2.69
N GLU A 886 -36.66 -19.14 -2.01
CA GLU A 886 -36.78 -20.55 -2.43
C GLU A 886 -37.53 -20.70 -3.77
N LYS A 887 -38.52 -19.83 -4.04
CA LYS A 887 -39.28 -19.81 -5.31
C LYS A 887 -38.53 -19.15 -6.47
N GLY A 888 -37.28 -18.70 -6.23
CA GLY A 888 -36.47 -17.99 -7.22
C GLY A 888 -36.73 -16.48 -7.27
N GLU A 889 -37.67 -15.95 -6.49
CA GLU A 889 -37.97 -14.51 -6.45
C GLU A 889 -36.78 -13.70 -5.92
N ARG A 890 -36.57 -12.50 -6.47
CA ARG A 890 -35.45 -11.59 -6.16
C ARG A 890 -35.92 -10.13 -6.13
N LEU A 891 -35.07 -9.23 -5.64
CA LEU A 891 -35.30 -7.79 -5.72
C LEU A 891 -35.36 -7.36 -7.20
N SER A 892 -36.42 -6.68 -7.61
CA SER A 892 -36.64 -6.25 -8.99
C SER A 892 -35.56 -5.27 -9.48
N GLN A 893 -35.28 -5.26 -10.78
CA GLN A 893 -34.36 -4.31 -11.41
C GLN A 893 -34.65 -2.85 -11.00
N PRO A 894 -33.68 -2.11 -10.43
CA PRO A 894 -33.84 -0.69 -10.17
C PRO A 894 -34.10 0.08 -11.48
N PRO A 895 -35.08 1.01 -11.54
CA PRO A 895 -35.36 1.80 -12.76
C PRO A 895 -34.17 2.62 -13.26
N THR A 896 -33.19 2.83 -12.39
CA THR A 896 -31.92 3.53 -12.62
C THR A 896 -30.85 2.68 -13.29
N CYS A 897 -31.00 1.36 -13.33
CA CYS A 897 -29.99 0.41 -13.82
C CYS A 897 -30.30 -0.10 -15.22
N THR A 898 -29.27 -0.24 -16.07
CA THR A 898 -29.36 -1.13 -17.23
C THR A 898 -29.28 -2.60 -16.82
N ILE A 899 -29.66 -3.48 -17.74
CA ILE A 899 -29.64 -4.94 -17.53
C ILE A 899 -28.26 -5.46 -17.13
N ASP A 900 -27.18 -4.84 -17.62
CA ASP A 900 -25.79 -5.21 -17.30
C ASP A 900 -25.50 -5.09 -15.79
N VAL A 901 -25.92 -3.99 -15.15
CA VAL A 901 -25.72 -3.76 -13.70
C VAL A 901 -26.60 -4.71 -12.89
N TYR A 902 -27.85 -4.89 -13.31
CA TYR A 902 -28.78 -5.80 -12.64
C TYR A 902 -28.33 -7.26 -12.72
N MET A 903 -27.76 -7.69 -13.84
CA MET A 903 -27.19 -9.04 -13.99
C MET A 903 -26.01 -9.30 -13.05
N VAL A 904 -25.25 -8.28 -12.64
CA VAL A 904 -24.24 -8.43 -11.57
C VAL A 904 -24.91 -8.62 -10.20
N MET A 905 -26.00 -7.90 -9.91
CA MET A 905 -26.80 -8.13 -8.68
C MET A 905 -27.39 -9.54 -8.64
N VAL A 906 -28.01 -9.99 -9.74
CA VAL A 906 -28.62 -11.32 -9.84
C VAL A 906 -27.56 -12.43 -9.66
N LYS A 907 -26.35 -12.27 -10.20
CA LYS A 907 -25.22 -13.18 -9.95
C LYS A 907 -24.78 -13.22 -8.48
N CYS A 908 -24.94 -12.13 -7.72
CA CYS A 908 -24.71 -12.14 -6.27
C CYS A 908 -25.80 -12.92 -5.52
N TRP A 909 -26.98 -13.12 -6.12
CA TRP A 909 -28.14 -13.79 -5.51
C TRP A 909 -28.43 -15.19 -6.08
N MET A 910 -27.42 -15.85 -6.65
CA MET A 910 -27.51 -17.27 -7.00
C MET A 910 -27.73 -18.11 -5.73
N ILE A 911 -28.59 -19.14 -5.81
CA ILE A 911 -28.84 -20.04 -4.67
C ILE A 911 -27.55 -20.74 -4.27
N ASP A 912 -26.91 -21.43 -5.23
CA ASP A 912 -25.54 -21.93 -5.06
C ASP A 912 -24.59 -20.79 -4.73
N ALA A 913 -23.75 -21.01 -3.70
CA ALA A 913 -22.76 -20.08 -3.23
C ALA A 913 -21.50 -20.05 -4.10
N GLU A 914 -21.11 -21.16 -4.74
CA GLU A 914 -19.90 -21.21 -5.59
C GLU A 914 -20.11 -20.46 -6.92
N SER A 915 -21.33 -20.47 -7.45
CA SER A 915 -21.75 -19.69 -8.63
C SER A 915 -21.75 -18.16 -8.42
N ARG A 916 -21.53 -17.65 -7.20
CA ARG A 916 -21.51 -16.20 -6.91
C ARG A 916 -20.11 -15.61 -7.20
N PRO A 917 -20.01 -14.40 -7.80
CA PRO A 917 -18.73 -13.78 -8.14
C PRO A 917 -17.97 -13.33 -6.88
N LYS A 918 -16.63 -13.44 -6.89
CA LYS A 918 -15.82 -13.02 -5.73
C LYS A 918 -15.70 -11.50 -5.65
N PHE A 919 -15.31 -10.96 -4.49
CA PHE A 919 -15.16 -9.51 -4.34
C PHE A 919 -14.11 -8.90 -5.26
N LYS A 920 -13.10 -9.69 -5.64
CA LYS A 920 -12.12 -9.34 -6.67
C LYS A 920 -12.76 -9.08 -8.03
N ASP A 921 -13.66 -9.95 -8.47
CA ASP A 921 -14.33 -9.85 -9.76
C ASP A 921 -15.35 -8.71 -9.76
N LEU A 922 -16.09 -8.56 -8.65
CA LEU A 922 -17.00 -7.42 -8.42
C LEU A 922 -16.24 -6.08 -8.45
N ALA A 923 -15.11 -5.98 -7.77
CA ALA A 923 -14.29 -4.77 -7.76
C ALA A 923 -13.75 -4.43 -9.15
N ILE A 924 -13.36 -5.43 -9.96
CA ILE A 924 -12.94 -5.24 -11.35
C ILE A 924 -14.12 -4.80 -12.23
N GLU A 925 -15.27 -5.47 -12.14
CA GLU A 925 -16.41 -5.23 -13.02
C GLU A 925 -17.10 -3.89 -12.74
N PHE A 926 -17.32 -3.52 -11.48
CA PHE A 926 -17.77 -2.17 -11.15
C PHE A 926 -16.71 -1.11 -11.50
N SER A 927 -15.39 -1.41 -11.43
CA SER A 927 -14.33 -0.50 -11.91
C SER A 927 -14.26 -0.40 -13.44
N ARG A 928 -14.85 -1.34 -14.17
CA ARG A 928 -15.04 -1.30 -15.62
C ARG A 928 -16.25 -0.42 -15.96
N MET A 929 -17.37 -0.62 -15.26
CA MET A 929 -18.59 0.18 -15.41
C MET A 929 -18.38 1.66 -15.02
N ALA A 930 -17.63 1.92 -13.94
CA ALA A 930 -17.33 3.28 -13.46
C ALA A 930 -16.48 4.15 -14.42
N ARG A 931 -16.03 3.59 -15.57
CA ARG A 931 -15.34 4.35 -16.64
C ARG A 931 -16.30 4.93 -17.68
N ASP A 932 -17.54 4.44 -17.72
CA ASP A 932 -18.61 4.87 -18.62
C ASP A 932 -19.96 4.83 -17.87
N PRO A 933 -20.18 5.69 -16.86
CA PRO A 933 -21.31 5.51 -15.94
C PRO A 933 -22.69 5.70 -16.60
N GLN A 934 -22.78 6.51 -17.65
CA GLN A 934 -24.03 6.86 -18.32
C GLN A 934 -24.57 5.70 -19.17
N ARG A 935 -23.69 4.80 -19.66
CA ARG A 935 -24.09 3.53 -20.27
C ARG A 935 -24.72 2.55 -19.28
N TYR A 936 -24.35 2.62 -18.00
CA TYR A 936 -24.72 1.63 -16.99
C TYR A 936 -25.86 2.08 -16.08
N LEU A 937 -26.00 3.38 -15.81
CA LEU A 937 -27.06 3.94 -14.98
C LEU A 937 -27.74 5.14 -15.64
N VAL A 938 -29.06 5.10 -15.72
CA VAL A 938 -29.93 6.13 -16.31
C VAL A 938 -30.74 6.79 -15.20
N ILE A 939 -30.31 7.96 -14.74
CA ILE A 939 -30.99 8.73 -13.69
C ILE A 939 -31.90 9.75 -14.37
N GLN A 940 -33.22 9.63 -14.16
CA GLN A 940 -34.20 10.60 -14.68
C GLN A 940 -34.11 11.90 -13.86
N VAL A 941 -33.81 13.01 -14.53
CA VAL A 941 -33.71 14.35 -13.93
C VAL A 941 -34.95 15.16 -14.32
N THR A 942 -35.65 15.72 -13.33
CA THR A 942 -36.96 16.37 -13.51
C THR A 942 -36.92 17.88 -13.26
N SER A 943 -35.93 18.58 -13.83
CA SER A 943 -35.91 20.05 -13.87
C SER A 943 -35.30 20.61 -15.16
N PHE A 944 -35.86 21.70 -15.65
CA PHE A 944 -35.37 22.43 -16.83
C PHE A 944 -34.11 23.28 -16.54
N THR A 945 -33.84 23.57 -15.25
CA THR A 945 -32.56 24.19 -14.82
C THR A 945 -31.36 23.35 -15.23
N ASP A 946 -31.54 22.03 -15.15
CA ASP A 946 -30.45 21.08 -15.25
C ASP A 946 -30.11 20.78 -16.70
N LEU A 947 -30.87 21.31 -17.68
CA LEU A 947 -30.50 21.28 -19.09
C LEU A 947 -29.18 22.03 -19.36
N LEU A 948 -28.91 23.10 -18.57
CA LEU A 948 -27.65 23.84 -18.61
C LEU A 948 -26.49 23.08 -17.93
N GLU A 949 -26.78 22.30 -16.89
CA GLU A 949 -25.81 21.37 -16.28
C GLU A 949 -25.56 20.15 -17.20
N PHE A 950 -26.59 19.68 -17.91
CA PHE A 950 -26.51 18.64 -18.94
C PHE A 950 -25.65 19.11 -20.12
N LEU A 951 -25.68 20.40 -20.47
CA LEU A 951 -24.76 21.01 -21.46
C LEU A 951 -23.33 21.24 -20.93
N ARG A 952 -23.10 21.16 -19.62
CA ARG A 952 -21.75 21.03 -19.02
C ARG A 952 -21.29 19.58 -18.99
N ILE A 953 -22.15 18.65 -18.61
CA ILE A 953 -21.84 17.23 -18.39
C ILE A 953 -21.73 16.44 -19.71
N SER A 954 -22.58 16.72 -20.72
CA SER A 954 -22.55 16.06 -22.03
C SER A 954 -21.28 16.32 -22.83
N LYS A 955 -20.53 17.39 -22.51
CA LYS A 955 -19.17 17.60 -23.03
C LYS A 955 -18.17 16.55 -22.53
N GLY A 956 -18.53 15.76 -21.50
CA GLY A 956 -17.80 14.58 -21.04
C GLY A 956 -18.14 13.27 -21.76
N THR A 957 -19.20 13.21 -22.60
CA THR A 957 -19.71 11.94 -23.17
C THR A 957 -19.87 11.94 -24.70
N LEU A 958 -19.08 12.75 -25.42
CA LEU A 958 -18.95 12.67 -26.89
C LEU A 958 -17.62 12.04 -27.35
N ARG A 959 -17.20 11.02 -26.59
CA ARG A 959 -16.43 9.83 -26.96
C ARG A 959 -17.00 8.69 -26.10
N THR A 960 -17.12 7.43 -26.54
CA THR A 960 -16.63 6.80 -27.78
C THR A 960 -17.43 7.15 -29.02
#